data_AF-A0A535XKU3-F1
#
_entry.id   AF-A0A535XKU3-F1
#
_cell.length_a   1.000
_cell.length_b   1.000
_cell.length_c   1.000
_cell.angle_alpha   90.00
_cell.angle_beta   90.00
_cell.angle_gamma   90.00
#
_symmetry.space_group_name_H-M   'P 1'
#
loop_
_entity.id
_entity.type
_entity.pdbx_description
1 polymer ?
#
loop_
_entity_poly.entity_id
_entity_poly.type
_entity_poly.pdbx_seq_one_letter_code
_entity_poly.pdbx_strand_id
1 'polypeptide(L)'
;MLDRPPANSYDKAFMQELDAAIDEARRDDAVKAILLRSASEKFFSAGADVSVFARSGLDEQNAFVVCANEATGKFESTPKVVVAAINGHCLGGGLEMALCCDFRIAAEGSYRIGLPEVTLGLLPGTGGTQRLPRLIGRQKALDLMLRGTTMGPQDALAAGIVDEVVDTIPKGSASEVDAAVEAAAKALPAWASLSGTKRAAFMHAAAVKVKAAVPEIAKLLTLEQGKPLAHAVIEATRVAENLEFFAGFADKLRGDYVPLEDQNKFGLTMRRPVGVVVAITPWNFPLTLMANKICPALAAGCTVVLKPASTTPLATQKTIEVINSVGIPAGVLNTVHGPGAEIGDALVSHKKVNKIAFTGQTETGKRIMKLAADNVTRVTLELGGSDPMIVCDDADIRRATAATAIGRFFNAGQACLAVKRVYLFEQIAEEFMTKIADRARKEWPVGDGMKEGVKMGPLHTEKQRAVVESQVADAVKRGAKVLAGGKRPEGKEFEKGWYMEATVLSDVPEDSRMSTEEVFGPALPIFIVKDLDEAIAKANASVYGPTVSGRRSGRRTSQKRARPPSSSRPGTRGSTTSRSRMTSCRSAVPSSPGSARSTASRDSTATSRRSPWCSRTDDRRADAHRRGPGDGALSAARRLRGALLALSRAPRRPRRLRDVRSHRPTGI
;
A
#
# COMPACT_ATOMS: atom_id res chain seq x y z
N MET A 1 21.94 21.76 -7.68
CA MET A 1 22.16 21.25 -6.31
C MET A 1 23.41 21.95 -5.82
N LEU A 2 23.31 22.77 -4.77
CA LEU A 2 24.49 23.43 -4.19
C LEU A 2 25.39 22.36 -3.55
N ASP A 3 26.70 22.50 -3.65
CA ASP A 3 27.66 21.42 -3.39
C ASP A 3 27.87 21.21 -1.88
N ARG A 4 26.89 20.54 -1.23
CA ARG A 4 26.89 20.03 0.16
C ARG A 4 27.78 20.82 1.14
N PRO A 5 27.45 22.08 1.43
CA PRO A 5 28.30 22.88 2.31
C PRO A 5 28.20 22.36 3.76
N PRO A 6 29.27 22.46 4.56
CA PRO A 6 29.31 21.93 5.93
C PRO A 6 28.25 22.58 6.84
N ALA A 7 27.91 21.93 7.95
CA ALA A 7 27.03 22.56 8.95
C ALA A 7 27.67 23.88 9.43
N ASN A 8 26.90 24.99 9.37
CA ASN A 8 27.32 26.37 9.65
C ASN A 8 27.97 27.15 8.49
N SER A 9 27.74 26.76 7.25
CA SER A 9 28.27 27.43 6.05
C SER A 9 27.49 28.68 5.61
N TYR A 10 26.71 29.33 6.48
CA TYR A 10 25.96 30.54 6.10
C TYR A 10 26.91 31.74 6.10
N ASP A 11 27.79 31.77 5.09
CA ASP A 11 28.81 32.77 4.83
C ASP A 11 28.60 33.42 3.46
N LYS A 12 29.47 34.37 3.10
CA LYS A 12 29.32 35.15 1.88
C LYS A 12 29.45 34.28 0.62
N ALA A 13 30.32 33.28 0.62
CA ALA A 13 30.53 32.42 -0.54
C ALA A 13 29.29 31.57 -0.80
N PHE A 14 28.71 30.98 0.26
CA PHE A 14 27.44 30.27 0.15
C PHE A 14 26.31 31.16 -0.38
N MET A 15 26.19 32.40 0.12
CA MET A 15 25.15 33.32 -0.36
C MET A 15 25.32 33.68 -1.83
N GLN A 16 26.56 33.78 -2.33
CA GLN A 16 26.83 34.00 -3.76
C GLN A 16 26.47 32.79 -4.63
N GLU A 17 26.75 31.57 -4.15
CA GLU A 17 26.33 30.35 -4.86
C GLU A 17 24.81 30.20 -4.87
N LEU A 18 24.16 30.49 -3.75
CA LEU A 18 22.71 30.49 -3.64
C LEU A 18 22.09 31.52 -4.59
N ASP A 19 22.64 32.73 -4.65
CA ASP A 19 22.23 33.79 -5.56
C ASP A 19 22.29 33.35 -7.03
N ALA A 20 23.40 32.75 -7.45
CA ALA A 20 23.59 32.25 -8.80
C ALA A 20 22.60 31.13 -9.16
N ALA A 21 22.36 30.19 -8.23
CA ALA A 21 21.40 29.10 -8.42
C ALA A 21 19.95 29.61 -8.52
N ILE A 22 19.59 30.64 -7.77
CA ILE A 22 18.28 31.28 -7.88
C ILE A 22 18.14 31.93 -9.25
N ASP A 23 19.14 32.67 -9.72
CA ASP A 23 19.11 33.33 -11.03
C ASP A 23 18.99 32.35 -12.19
N GLU A 24 19.67 31.20 -12.12
CA GLU A 24 19.53 30.13 -13.10
C GLU A 24 18.09 29.59 -13.12
N ALA A 25 17.55 29.21 -11.97
CA ALA A 25 16.21 28.66 -11.85
C ALA A 25 15.10 29.65 -12.26
N ARG A 26 15.32 30.94 -12.05
CA ARG A 26 14.39 32.01 -12.46
C ARG A 26 14.30 32.18 -13.97
N ARG A 27 15.40 31.96 -14.69
CA ARG A 27 15.48 32.12 -16.16
C ARG A 27 15.01 30.89 -16.92
N ASP A 28 14.94 29.73 -16.26
CA ASP A 28 14.46 28.50 -16.90
C ASP A 28 12.91 28.40 -16.85
N ASP A 29 12.28 28.45 -18.02
CA ASP A 29 10.82 28.32 -18.15
C ASP A 29 10.29 26.91 -17.85
N ALA A 30 11.13 25.87 -17.93
CA ALA A 30 10.77 24.51 -17.54
C ALA A 30 10.61 24.39 -16.02
N VAL A 31 11.34 25.21 -15.25
CA VAL A 31 11.20 25.27 -13.79
C VAL A 31 9.88 25.97 -13.43
N LYS A 32 9.05 25.30 -12.62
CA LYS A 32 7.77 25.84 -12.12
C LYS A 32 7.79 26.19 -10.63
N ALA A 33 8.69 25.59 -9.87
CA ALA A 33 8.88 25.85 -8.46
C ALA A 33 10.34 25.60 -8.06
N ILE A 34 10.80 26.29 -7.02
CA ILE A 34 12.13 26.15 -6.41
C ILE A 34 11.95 25.51 -5.03
N LEU A 35 12.56 24.34 -4.82
CA LEU A 35 12.52 23.66 -3.52
C LEU A 35 13.85 23.86 -2.79
N LEU A 36 13.81 24.59 -1.69
CA LEU A 36 14.94 24.75 -0.79
C LEU A 36 14.89 23.64 0.27
N ARG A 37 15.90 22.77 0.27
CA ARG A 37 16.03 21.64 1.20
C ARG A 37 17.47 21.44 1.62
N SER A 38 17.66 20.90 2.82
CA SER A 38 18.98 20.50 3.27
C SER A 38 19.40 19.14 2.71
N ALA A 39 20.71 18.96 2.57
CA ALA A 39 21.33 17.65 2.39
C ALA A 39 21.56 16.93 3.73
N SER A 40 21.49 17.66 4.85
CA SER A 40 21.57 17.13 6.21
C SER A 40 20.19 16.73 6.73
N GLU A 41 20.13 15.63 7.46
CA GLU A 41 18.91 15.22 8.19
C GLU A 41 18.82 15.88 9.57
N LYS A 42 19.91 16.51 10.04
CA LYS A 42 19.96 17.14 11.37
C LYS A 42 19.62 18.63 11.34
N PHE A 43 20.02 19.32 10.27
CA PHE A 43 19.86 20.78 10.14
C PHE A 43 19.23 21.10 8.80
N PHE A 44 18.14 21.87 8.80
CA PHE A 44 17.69 22.59 7.62
C PHE A 44 18.72 23.66 7.25
N SER A 45 19.10 24.46 8.24
CA SER A 45 20.30 25.30 8.26
C SER A 45 20.54 25.75 9.69
N ALA A 46 21.81 25.71 10.11
CA ALA A 46 22.24 26.09 11.45
C ALA A 46 22.55 27.59 11.60
N GLY A 47 22.40 28.38 10.53
CA GLY A 47 22.77 29.79 10.50
C GLY A 47 24.27 30.02 10.29
N ALA A 48 24.72 31.27 10.53
CA ALA A 48 26.11 31.69 10.36
C ALA A 48 27.00 31.17 11.49
N ASP A 49 28.28 30.93 11.18
CA ASP A 49 29.29 30.66 12.20
C ASP A 49 29.58 31.92 13.02
N VAL A 50 29.09 31.92 14.28
CA VAL A 50 29.25 33.02 15.23
C VAL A 50 30.74 33.34 15.50
N SER A 51 31.62 32.34 15.45
CA SER A 51 33.06 32.53 15.69
C SER A 51 33.75 33.23 14.53
N VAL A 52 33.27 33.01 13.30
CA VAL A 52 33.73 33.71 12.09
C VAL A 52 33.23 35.15 12.10
N PHE A 53 31.96 35.36 12.46
CA PHE A 53 31.38 36.70 12.60
C PHE A 53 32.14 37.55 13.64
N ALA A 54 32.43 36.98 14.81
CA ALA A 54 33.16 37.68 15.87
C ALA A 54 34.61 38.06 15.50
N ARG A 55 35.20 37.39 14.50
CA ARG A 55 36.57 37.65 14.01
C ARG A 55 36.62 38.58 12.79
N SER A 56 35.48 38.83 12.14
CA SER A 56 35.39 39.63 10.91
C SER A 56 35.28 41.12 11.22
N GLY A 57 35.84 41.96 10.34
CA GLY A 57 35.69 43.42 10.44
C GLY A 57 34.26 43.88 10.11
N LEU A 58 33.89 45.10 10.54
CA LEU A 58 32.59 45.72 10.25
C LEU A 58 32.25 45.73 8.75
N ASP A 59 33.23 46.02 7.89
CA ASP A 59 33.04 46.07 6.43
C ASP A 59 32.73 44.68 5.84
N GLU A 60 33.37 43.62 6.35
CA GLU A 60 33.13 42.24 5.91
C GLU A 60 31.75 41.75 6.36
N GLN A 61 31.34 42.08 7.59
CA GLN A 61 30.00 41.80 8.10
C GLN A 61 28.94 42.51 7.27
N ASN A 62 29.13 43.79 6.96
CA ASN A 62 28.21 44.55 6.11
C ASN A 62 28.12 43.97 4.70
N ALA A 63 29.25 43.60 4.09
CA ALA A 63 29.28 43.00 2.76
C ALA A 63 28.55 41.65 2.71
N PHE A 64 28.66 40.83 3.77
CA PHE A 64 27.87 39.61 3.91
C PHE A 64 26.37 39.91 4.01
N VAL A 65 25.97 40.85 4.86
CA VAL A 65 24.56 41.22 5.07
C VAL A 65 23.91 41.71 3.78
N VAL A 66 24.61 42.54 3.00
CA VAL A 66 24.12 43.02 1.69
C VAL A 66 23.93 41.84 0.74
N CYS A 67 24.95 40.98 0.59
CA CYS A 67 24.89 39.80 -0.27
C CYS A 67 23.75 38.85 0.14
N ALA A 68 23.57 38.62 1.44
CA ALA A 68 22.52 37.77 1.96
C ALA A 68 21.13 38.33 1.64
N ASN A 69 20.90 39.63 1.86
CA ASN A 69 19.60 40.27 1.56
C ASN A 69 19.29 40.31 0.07
N GLU A 70 20.30 40.53 -0.79
CA GLU A 70 20.13 40.48 -2.24
C GLU A 70 19.73 39.07 -2.69
N ALA A 71 20.48 38.06 -2.26
CA ALA A 71 20.21 36.66 -2.60
C ALA A 71 18.82 36.20 -2.10
N THR A 72 18.47 36.48 -0.85
CA THR A 72 17.16 36.06 -0.30
C THR A 72 16.01 36.91 -0.84
N GLY A 73 16.23 38.18 -1.17
CA GLY A 73 15.23 39.04 -1.83
C GLY A 73 14.84 38.55 -3.23
N LYS A 74 15.70 37.78 -3.90
CA LYS A 74 15.35 37.14 -5.17
C LYS A 74 14.29 36.04 -5.04
N PHE A 75 14.12 35.45 -3.85
CA PHE A 75 13.03 34.51 -3.60
C PHE A 75 11.65 35.19 -3.63
N GLU A 76 11.54 36.45 -3.22
CA GLU A 76 10.25 37.16 -3.22
C GLU A 76 9.91 37.76 -4.59
N SER A 77 10.93 38.10 -5.38
CA SER A 77 10.75 38.70 -6.71
C SER A 77 10.74 37.68 -7.84
N THR A 78 10.93 36.39 -7.55
CA THR A 78 10.85 35.35 -8.58
C THR A 78 9.40 35.08 -8.98
N PRO A 79 9.11 34.86 -10.28
CA PRO A 79 7.80 34.38 -10.72
C PRO A 79 7.54 32.89 -10.39
N LYS A 80 8.54 32.19 -9.84
CA LYS A 80 8.46 30.76 -9.48
C LYS A 80 8.07 30.63 -8.01
N VAL A 81 7.19 29.67 -7.70
CA VAL A 81 6.85 29.34 -6.30
C VAL A 81 8.08 28.78 -5.58
N VAL A 82 8.48 29.36 -4.46
CA VAL A 82 9.61 28.93 -3.62
C VAL A 82 9.10 28.24 -2.36
N VAL A 83 9.57 27.01 -2.11
CA VAL A 83 9.16 26.21 -0.95
C VAL A 83 10.37 25.86 -0.09
N ALA A 84 10.32 26.18 1.20
CA ALA A 84 11.26 25.67 2.20
C ALA A 84 10.76 24.32 2.75
N ALA A 85 11.51 23.25 2.49
CA ALA A 85 11.28 21.93 3.08
C ALA A 85 12.18 21.74 4.30
N ILE A 86 11.64 22.02 5.48
CA ILE A 86 12.33 21.99 6.77
C ILE A 86 12.26 20.58 7.34
N ASN A 87 13.38 19.87 7.42
CA ASN A 87 13.45 18.49 7.92
C ASN A 87 14.44 18.30 9.09
N GLY A 88 14.90 19.41 9.67
CA GLY A 88 15.87 19.46 10.75
C GLY A 88 15.95 20.87 11.32
N HIS A 89 16.86 21.10 12.26
CA HIS A 89 16.98 22.39 12.94
C HIS A 89 17.03 23.56 11.94
N CYS A 90 16.10 24.50 12.09
CA CYS A 90 15.93 25.68 11.25
C CYS A 90 16.10 26.90 12.15
N LEU A 91 17.35 27.31 12.32
CA LEU A 91 17.77 28.27 13.33
C LEU A 91 18.43 29.49 12.67
N GLY A 92 18.16 30.68 13.19
CA GLY A 92 18.83 31.92 12.75
C GLY A 92 18.69 32.20 11.28
N GLY A 93 19.83 32.33 10.59
CA GLY A 93 19.91 32.52 9.14
C GLY A 93 19.15 31.44 8.36
N GLY A 94 19.04 30.21 8.90
CA GLY A 94 18.21 29.16 8.31
C GLY A 94 16.72 29.46 8.36
N LEU A 95 16.23 30.01 9.48
CA LEU A 95 14.85 30.48 9.59
C LEU A 95 14.62 31.73 8.72
N GLU A 96 15.57 32.66 8.71
CA GLU A 96 15.52 33.84 7.83
C GLU A 96 15.31 33.47 6.36
N MET A 97 16.09 32.50 5.86
CA MET A 97 15.97 31.99 4.51
C MET A 97 14.62 31.29 4.27
N ALA A 98 14.12 30.52 5.24
CA ALA A 98 12.80 29.89 5.14
C ALA A 98 11.67 30.94 5.07
N LEU A 99 11.79 32.04 5.82
CA LEU A 99 10.81 33.14 5.83
C LEU A 99 10.73 33.91 4.50
N CYS A 100 11.74 33.79 3.64
CA CYS A 100 11.74 34.36 2.29
C CYS A 100 11.03 33.48 1.25
N CYS A 101 10.68 32.24 1.59
CA CYS A 101 9.97 31.33 0.70
C CYS A 101 8.46 31.59 0.75
N ASP A 102 7.76 31.38 -0.37
CA ASP A 102 6.29 31.49 -0.44
C ASP A 102 5.60 30.50 0.50
N PHE A 103 6.16 29.29 0.62
CA PHE A 103 5.62 28.22 1.46
C PHE A 103 6.72 27.57 2.31
N ARG A 104 6.39 27.21 3.55
CA ARG A 104 7.29 26.60 4.54
C ARG A 104 6.62 25.32 5.04
N ILE A 105 7.13 24.19 4.58
CA ILE A 105 6.65 22.86 4.96
C ILE A 105 7.68 22.25 5.91
N ALA A 106 7.27 21.96 7.13
CA ALA A 106 8.10 21.29 8.11
C ALA A 106 7.77 19.80 8.22
N ALA A 107 8.79 18.97 8.40
CA ALA A 107 8.64 17.59 8.81
C ALA A 107 8.27 17.52 10.30
N GLU A 108 7.41 16.61 10.71
CA GLU A 108 7.28 16.26 12.14
C GLU A 108 8.63 15.75 12.67
N GLY A 109 8.98 16.10 13.91
CA GLY A 109 10.25 15.68 14.50
C GLY A 109 10.65 16.42 15.77
N SER A 110 11.77 15.98 16.36
CA SER A 110 12.31 16.49 17.63
C SER A 110 13.26 17.69 17.48
N TYR A 111 13.36 18.27 16.29
CA TYR A 111 14.22 19.42 16.02
C TYR A 111 13.54 20.74 16.38
N ARG A 112 14.30 21.84 16.29
CA ARG A 112 13.87 23.17 16.73
C ARG A 112 13.87 24.18 15.59
N ILE A 113 12.86 25.05 15.60
CA ILE A 113 12.68 26.18 14.68
C ILE A 113 12.67 27.46 15.52
N GLY A 114 13.47 28.47 15.16
CA GLY A 114 13.50 29.73 15.90
C GLY A 114 14.75 30.57 15.66
N LEU A 115 14.94 31.60 16.50
CA LEU A 115 16.06 32.55 16.40
C LEU A 115 16.92 32.56 17.68
N PRO A 116 17.64 31.47 17.99
CA PRO A 116 18.38 31.38 19.25
C PRO A 116 19.55 32.36 19.36
N GLU A 117 19.94 33.06 18.30
CA GLU A 117 21.13 33.92 18.23
C GLU A 117 21.09 35.08 19.25
N VAL A 118 19.88 35.49 19.64
CA VAL A 118 19.64 36.49 20.69
C VAL A 118 20.24 36.05 22.03
N THR A 119 20.16 34.76 22.33
CA THR A 119 20.74 34.19 23.56
C THR A 119 22.27 34.22 23.55
N LEU A 120 22.87 34.41 22.38
CA LEU A 120 24.31 34.56 22.17
C LEU A 120 24.73 36.04 22.07
N GLY A 121 23.82 36.99 22.35
CA GLY A 121 24.08 38.43 22.28
C GLY A 121 24.06 39.02 20.87
N LEU A 122 23.55 38.27 19.88
CA LEU A 122 23.42 38.73 18.50
C LEU A 122 21.99 39.18 18.23
N LEU A 123 21.81 40.38 17.66
CA LEU A 123 20.48 40.83 17.24
C LEU A 123 20.10 40.19 15.90
N PRO A 124 18.94 39.52 15.80
CA PRO A 124 18.42 39.03 14.54
C PRO A 124 18.06 40.22 13.63
N GLY A 125 18.28 40.08 12.32
CA GLY A 125 18.01 41.19 11.39
C GLY A 125 18.79 41.19 10.08
N THR A 126 19.63 40.19 9.84
CA THR A 126 20.66 40.25 8.79
C THR A 126 20.26 39.62 7.47
N GLY A 127 19.10 38.93 7.36
CA GLY A 127 18.68 38.39 6.06
C GLY A 127 17.21 37.95 5.89
N GLY A 128 16.34 38.09 6.90
CA GLY A 128 14.98 37.51 6.81
C GLY A 128 13.97 37.91 7.88
N THR A 129 14.40 38.20 9.10
CA THR A 129 13.52 38.38 10.27
C THR A 129 12.58 39.58 10.21
N GLN A 130 12.88 40.59 9.38
CA GLN A 130 11.98 41.70 9.06
C GLN A 130 10.63 41.26 8.47
N ARG A 131 10.52 40.00 8.03
CA ARG A 131 9.30 39.38 7.47
C ARG A 131 8.38 38.80 8.55
N LEU A 132 8.91 38.49 9.74
CA LEU A 132 8.13 37.92 10.84
C LEU A 132 6.90 38.75 11.23
N PRO A 133 6.98 40.09 11.37
CA PRO A 133 5.81 40.88 11.73
C PRO A 133 4.65 40.76 10.74
N ARG A 134 4.94 40.55 9.45
CA ARG A 134 3.90 40.34 8.42
C ARG A 134 3.28 38.95 8.51
N LEU A 135 4.07 37.94 8.88
CA LEU A 135 3.64 36.54 8.94
C LEU A 135 2.88 36.22 10.23
N ILE A 136 3.42 36.61 11.39
CA ILE A 136 2.91 36.18 12.70
C ILE A 136 2.42 37.35 13.58
N GLY A 137 2.45 38.57 13.05
CA GLY A 137 2.09 39.79 13.77
C GLY A 137 3.24 40.36 14.61
N ARG A 138 3.24 41.69 14.78
CA ARG A 138 4.34 42.45 15.41
C ARG A 138 4.69 41.97 16.83
N GLN A 139 3.70 41.66 17.65
CA GLN A 139 3.93 41.26 19.05
C GLN A 139 4.65 39.91 19.14
N LYS A 140 4.18 38.89 18.42
CA LYS A 140 4.81 37.56 18.39
C LYS A 140 6.19 37.61 17.74
N ALA A 141 6.34 38.40 16.67
CA ALA A 141 7.63 38.61 16.03
C ALA A 141 8.65 39.22 16.99
N LEU A 142 8.29 40.28 17.73
CA LEU A 142 9.16 40.89 18.73
C LEU A 142 9.51 39.92 19.87
N ASP A 143 8.55 39.11 20.33
CA ASP A 143 8.81 38.11 21.36
C ASP A 143 9.85 37.07 20.89
N LEU A 144 9.69 36.54 19.67
CA LEU A 144 10.65 35.61 19.06
C LEU A 144 12.04 36.25 18.91
N MET A 145 12.09 37.50 18.43
CA MET A 145 13.32 38.24 18.17
C MET A 145 14.03 38.76 19.44
N LEU A 146 13.33 38.92 20.57
CA LEU A 146 13.92 39.42 21.81
C LEU A 146 14.25 38.32 22.81
N ARG A 147 13.51 37.21 22.79
CA ARG A 147 13.74 36.08 23.72
C ARG A 147 14.56 34.96 23.10
N GLY A 148 14.70 34.95 21.78
CA GLY A 148 15.35 33.86 21.04
C GLY A 148 14.65 32.51 21.20
N THR A 149 13.33 32.54 21.40
CA THR A 149 12.53 31.33 21.63
C THR A 149 12.64 30.40 20.43
N THR A 150 12.93 29.13 20.69
CA THR A 150 12.79 28.06 19.70
C THR A 150 11.56 27.23 20.02
N MET A 151 11.03 26.52 19.03
CA MET A 151 9.83 25.71 19.17
C MET A 151 9.88 24.45 18.29
N GLY A 152 9.03 23.46 18.57
CA GLY A 152 8.92 22.28 17.70
C GLY A 152 8.16 22.58 16.41
N PRO A 153 8.13 21.67 15.42
CA PRO A 153 7.42 21.87 14.16
C PRO A 153 5.94 22.23 14.35
N GLN A 154 5.23 21.52 15.24
CA GLN A 154 3.82 21.77 15.53
C GLN A 154 3.56 23.13 16.20
N ASP A 155 4.43 23.55 17.11
CA ASP A 155 4.35 24.87 17.72
C ASP A 155 4.63 25.98 16.69
N ALA A 156 5.58 25.74 15.77
CA ALA A 156 5.87 26.65 14.67
C ALA A 156 4.68 26.79 13.71
N LEU A 157 3.94 25.71 13.46
CA LEU A 157 2.70 25.73 12.69
C LEU A 157 1.64 26.57 13.41
N ALA A 158 1.43 26.32 14.71
CA ALA A 158 0.49 27.09 15.53
C ALA A 158 0.87 28.58 15.64
N ALA A 159 2.17 28.89 15.59
CA ALA A 159 2.67 30.25 15.60
C ALA A 159 2.52 30.97 14.25
N GLY A 160 2.27 30.25 13.15
CA GLY A 160 2.23 30.78 11.77
C GLY A 160 3.61 30.96 11.14
N ILE A 161 4.64 30.31 11.70
CA ILE A 161 6.02 30.36 11.20
C ILE A 161 6.20 29.39 10.04
N VAL A 162 5.58 28.20 10.12
CA VAL A 162 5.49 27.25 9.01
C VAL A 162 4.04 27.13 8.57
N ASP A 163 3.81 26.85 7.30
CA ASP A 163 2.48 26.78 6.70
C ASP A 163 1.86 25.39 6.85
N GLU A 164 2.70 24.35 6.91
CA GLU A 164 2.26 22.96 7.04
C GLU A 164 3.31 22.13 7.79
N VAL A 165 2.85 21.20 8.63
CA VAL A 165 3.70 20.14 9.21
C VAL A 165 3.23 18.80 8.67
N VAL A 166 4.15 18.09 8.03
CA VAL A 166 3.91 16.77 7.43
C VAL A 166 4.74 15.72 8.15
N ASP A 167 4.19 14.53 8.36
CA ASP A 167 4.96 13.41 8.88
C ASP A 167 6.01 12.96 7.85
N THR A 168 7.02 12.20 8.28
CA THR A 168 8.07 11.70 7.39
C THR A 168 8.25 10.21 7.45
N ILE A 169 8.79 9.65 6.37
CA ILE A 169 9.17 8.25 6.31
C ILE A 169 10.56 8.14 5.67
N PRO A 170 11.42 7.22 6.13
CA PRO A 170 12.68 6.97 5.46
C PRO A 170 12.46 6.59 4.00
N LYS A 171 13.27 7.13 3.08
CA LYS A 171 13.36 6.62 1.72
C LYS A 171 14.42 5.52 1.71
N GLY A 172 13.97 4.27 1.72
CA GLY A 172 14.88 3.13 1.68
C GLY A 172 15.72 3.07 0.40
N SER A 173 16.79 2.30 0.48
CA SER A 173 17.79 2.02 -0.54
C SER A 173 17.85 0.52 -0.89
N ALA A 174 18.50 0.18 -1.99
CA ALA A 174 18.74 -1.23 -2.35
C ALA A 174 19.55 -2.00 -1.28
N SER A 175 20.48 -1.33 -0.59
CA SER A 175 21.23 -1.91 0.53
C SER A 175 20.34 -2.22 1.74
N GLU A 176 19.35 -1.38 2.03
CA GLU A 176 18.41 -1.64 3.12
C GLU A 176 17.42 -2.75 2.77
N VAL A 177 17.08 -2.90 1.47
CA VAL A 177 16.33 -4.07 0.98
C VAL A 177 17.10 -5.36 1.26
N ASP A 178 18.39 -5.41 0.88
CA ASP A 178 19.26 -6.57 1.13
C ASP A 178 19.34 -6.85 2.64
N ALA A 179 19.64 -5.84 3.45
CA ALA A 179 19.72 -5.98 4.90
C ALA A 179 18.42 -6.53 5.53
N ALA A 180 17.25 -6.04 5.09
CA ALA A 180 15.95 -6.50 5.59
C ALA A 180 15.66 -7.95 5.18
N VAL A 181 15.98 -8.33 3.93
CA VAL A 181 15.78 -9.71 3.45
C VAL A 181 16.77 -10.67 4.12
N GLU A 182 18.00 -10.26 4.35
CA GLU A 182 19.01 -11.03 5.08
C GLU A 182 18.60 -11.24 6.54
N ALA A 183 18.10 -10.21 7.22
CA ALA A 183 17.55 -10.32 8.56
C ALA A 183 16.36 -11.31 8.60
N ALA A 184 15.46 -11.23 7.62
CA ALA A 184 14.34 -12.15 7.47
C ALA A 184 14.79 -13.60 7.24
N ALA A 185 15.79 -13.83 6.40
CA ALA A 185 16.34 -15.14 6.13
C ALA A 185 17.04 -15.72 7.36
N LYS A 186 17.78 -14.90 8.12
CA LYS A 186 18.47 -15.29 9.36
C LYS A 186 17.50 -15.67 10.47
N ALA A 187 16.38 -14.95 10.62
CA ALA A 187 15.38 -15.21 11.64
C ALA A 187 14.47 -16.42 11.34
N LEU A 188 14.37 -16.81 10.07
CA LEU A 188 13.43 -17.83 9.60
C LEU A 188 13.55 -19.20 10.32
N PRO A 189 14.75 -19.81 10.49
CA PRO A 189 14.83 -21.13 11.12
C PRO A 189 14.28 -21.14 12.56
N ALA A 190 14.63 -20.12 13.36
CA ALA A 190 14.17 -20.01 14.73
C ALA A 190 12.64 -19.82 14.80
N TRP A 191 12.10 -18.90 14.00
CA TRP A 191 10.66 -18.63 13.97
C TRP A 191 9.83 -19.81 13.45
N ALA A 192 10.30 -20.47 12.38
CA ALA A 192 9.65 -21.64 11.80
C ALA A 192 9.68 -22.86 12.74
N SER A 193 10.66 -22.94 13.64
CA SER A 193 10.78 -24.03 14.62
C SER A 193 9.80 -23.92 15.80
N LEU A 194 9.24 -22.72 16.05
CA LEU A 194 8.24 -22.54 17.11
C LEU A 194 6.99 -23.38 16.81
N SER A 195 6.31 -23.85 17.87
CA SER A 195 4.99 -24.45 17.70
C SER A 195 3.97 -23.41 17.23
N GLY A 196 2.91 -23.86 16.56
CA GLY A 196 1.81 -22.99 16.16
C GLY A 196 1.24 -22.19 17.33
N THR A 197 1.08 -22.83 18.51
CA THR A 197 0.62 -22.19 19.75
C THR A 197 1.55 -21.08 20.23
N LYS A 198 2.88 -21.27 20.16
CA LYS A 198 3.85 -20.21 20.53
C LYS A 198 3.76 -19.01 19.58
N ARG A 199 3.62 -19.25 18.27
CA ARG A 199 3.39 -18.16 17.31
C ARG A 199 2.05 -17.45 17.54
N ALA A 200 0.99 -18.21 17.82
CA ALA A 200 -0.33 -17.68 18.15
C ALA A 200 -0.30 -16.75 19.37
N ALA A 201 0.48 -17.08 20.41
CA ALA A 201 0.62 -16.24 21.60
C ALA A 201 1.13 -14.82 21.28
N PHE A 202 2.16 -14.70 20.44
CA PHE A 202 2.63 -13.38 19.96
C PHE A 202 1.55 -12.64 19.18
N MET A 203 0.84 -13.33 18.28
CA MET A 203 -0.20 -12.72 17.46
C MET A 203 -1.42 -12.25 18.29
N HIS A 204 -1.83 -13.02 19.30
CA HIS A 204 -2.88 -12.59 20.24
C HIS A 204 -2.44 -11.37 21.07
N ALA A 205 -1.21 -11.35 21.57
CA ALA A 205 -0.67 -10.19 22.27
C ALA A 205 -0.65 -8.94 21.36
N ALA A 206 -0.21 -9.11 20.11
CA ALA A 206 -0.21 -8.04 19.11
C ALA A 206 -1.64 -7.53 18.83
N ALA A 207 -2.63 -8.41 18.72
CA ALA A 207 -4.02 -8.02 18.50
C ALA A 207 -4.56 -7.11 19.62
N VAL A 208 -4.25 -7.42 20.88
CA VAL A 208 -4.64 -6.59 22.04
C VAL A 208 -4.01 -5.19 21.95
N LYS A 209 -2.71 -5.11 21.64
CA LYS A 209 -1.99 -3.82 21.51
C LYS A 209 -2.51 -3.00 20.32
N VAL A 210 -2.73 -3.63 19.17
CA VAL A 210 -3.30 -2.96 17.99
C VAL A 210 -4.70 -2.43 18.29
N LYS A 211 -5.55 -3.21 18.95
CA LYS A 211 -6.90 -2.79 19.34
C LYS A 211 -6.88 -1.54 20.23
N ALA A 212 -5.95 -1.47 21.18
CA ALA A 212 -5.77 -0.29 22.02
C ALA A 212 -5.27 0.94 21.23
N ALA A 213 -4.46 0.74 20.19
CA ALA A 213 -3.92 1.80 19.35
C ALA A 213 -4.84 2.25 18.19
N VAL A 214 -6.02 1.64 18.02
CA VAL A 214 -6.97 1.96 16.93
C VAL A 214 -7.27 3.45 16.82
N PRO A 215 -7.54 4.22 17.90
CA PRO A 215 -7.85 5.65 17.77
C PRO A 215 -6.71 6.45 17.12
N GLU A 216 -5.47 6.16 17.49
CA GLU A 216 -4.28 6.82 16.94
C GLU A 216 -4.04 6.42 15.48
N ILE A 217 -4.05 5.11 15.20
CA ILE A 217 -3.83 4.56 13.86
C ILE A 217 -4.90 5.04 12.87
N ALA A 218 -6.16 5.10 13.29
CA ALA A 218 -7.27 5.55 12.45
C ALA A 218 -7.16 7.05 12.11
N LYS A 219 -6.77 7.89 13.08
CA LYS A 219 -6.53 9.31 12.83
C LYS A 219 -5.43 9.50 11.80
N LEU A 220 -4.31 8.80 11.95
CA LEU A 220 -3.18 8.86 11.02
C LEU A 220 -3.58 8.41 9.62
N LEU A 221 -4.37 7.32 9.51
CA LEU A 221 -4.88 6.83 8.23
C LEU A 221 -5.81 7.83 7.53
N THR A 222 -6.67 8.53 8.29
CA THR A 222 -7.53 9.58 7.73
C THR A 222 -6.72 10.76 7.22
N LEU A 223 -5.70 11.19 7.97
CA LEU A 223 -4.84 12.31 7.56
C LEU A 223 -4.01 11.98 6.30
N GLU A 224 -3.49 10.76 6.18
CA GLU A 224 -2.64 10.38 5.03
C GLU A 224 -3.43 9.97 3.77
N GLN A 225 -4.57 9.28 3.93
CA GLN A 225 -5.30 8.69 2.81
C GLN A 225 -6.58 9.48 2.46
N GLY A 226 -7.16 10.21 3.42
CA GLY A 226 -8.33 11.05 3.24
C GLY A 226 -9.68 10.40 3.58
N LYS A 227 -9.77 9.08 3.83
CA LYS A 227 -11.05 8.45 4.19
C LYS A 227 -11.62 8.98 5.51
N PRO A 228 -12.96 9.05 5.64
CA PRO A 228 -13.60 9.42 6.90
C PRO A 228 -13.10 8.61 8.09
N LEU A 229 -12.96 9.26 9.25
CA LEU A 229 -12.43 8.63 10.47
C LEU A 229 -13.17 7.35 10.85
N ALA A 230 -14.49 7.32 10.70
CA ALA A 230 -15.30 6.12 10.94
C ALA A 230 -14.86 4.93 10.05
N HIS A 231 -14.50 5.18 8.80
CA HIS A 231 -13.99 4.15 7.89
C HIS A 231 -12.57 3.70 8.27
N ALA A 232 -11.72 4.65 8.68
CA ALA A 232 -10.37 4.35 9.17
C ALA A 232 -10.39 3.49 10.44
N VAL A 233 -11.31 3.75 11.37
CA VAL A 233 -11.52 2.94 12.60
C VAL A 233 -11.91 1.51 12.24
N ILE A 234 -12.83 1.32 11.29
CA ILE A 234 -13.22 -0.01 10.80
C ILE A 234 -11.99 -0.75 10.24
N GLU A 235 -11.17 -0.08 9.45
CA GLU A 235 -9.99 -0.68 8.84
C GLU A 235 -8.89 -1.02 9.86
N ALA A 236 -8.59 -0.12 10.79
CA ALA A 236 -7.60 -0.35 11.84
C ALA A 236 -8.04 -1.49 12.76
N THR A 237 -9.32 -1.55 13.13
CA THR A 237 -9.89 -2.65 13.94
C THR A 237 -9.72 -4.00 13.25
N ARG A 238 -9.88 -4.04 11.91
CA ARG A 238 -9.72 -5.27 11.12
C ARG A 238 -8.33 -5.89 11.24
N VAL A 239 -7.29 -5.11 11.54
CA VAL A 239 -5.94 -5.64 11.77
C VAL A 239 -5.91 -6.55 12.99
N ALA A 240 -6.49 -6.10 14.11
CA ALA A 240 -6.59 -6.90 15.33
C ALA A 240 -7.41 -8.18 15.11
N GLU A 241 -8.55 -8.08 14.42
CA GLU A 241 -9.37 -9.24 14.07
C GLU A 241 -8.62 -10.25 13.20
N ASN A 242 -7.83 -9.78 12.23
CA ASN A 242 -7.02 -10.66 11.38
C ASN A 242 -5.90 -11.35 12.16
N LEU A 243 -5.25 -10.64 13.09
CA LEU A 243 -4.26 -11.23 13.99
C LEU A 243 -4.89 -12.34 14.83
N GLU A 244 -6.03 -12.08 15.47
CA GLU A 244 -6.77 -13.08 16.25
C GLU A 244 -7.19 -14.28 15.41
N PHE A 245 -7.74 -14.03 14.22
CA PHE A 245 -8.20 -15.08 13.32
C PHE A 245 -7.07 -16.02 12.91
N PHE A 246 -5.93 -15.47 12.45
CA PHE A 246 -4.80 -16.29 12.02
C PHE A 246 -3.98 -16.86 13.17
N ALA A 247 -3.98 -16.23 14.35
CA ALA A 247 -3.46 -16.83 15.57
C ALA A 247 -4.23 -18.13 15.89
N GLY A 248 -5.56 -18.07 15.81
CA GLY A 248 -6.43 -19.23 15.91
C GLY A 248 -6.23 -20.28 14.82
N PHE A 249 -5.48 -20.00 13.76
CA PHE A 249 -5.16 -20.96 12.71
C PHE A 249 -3.74 -21.53 12.81
N ALA A 250 -2.83 -20.87 13.53
CA ALA A 250 -1.41 -21.20 13.54
C ALA A 250 -1.09 -22.63 14.01
N ASP A 251 -1.92 -23.20 14.89
CA ASP A 251 -1.81 -24.57 15.40
C ASP A 251 -2.65 -25.61 14.64
N LYS A 252 -3.41 -25.18 13.62
CA LYS A 252 -4.32 -26.03 12.81
C LYS A 252 -3.72 -26.43 11.47
N LEU A 253 -2.49 -25.99 11.20
CA LEU A 253 -1.72 -26.35 10.02
C LEU A 253 -1.25 -27.81 10.08
N ARG A 254 -2.09 -28.70 9.56
CA ARG A 254 -1.84 -30.15 9.53
C ARG A 254 -1.47 -30.68 8.15
N GLY A 255 -0.74 -31.78 8.17
CA GLY A 255 -0.48 -32.64 7.04
C GLY A 255 -1.59 -33.66 6.79
N ASP A 256 -1.37 -34.56 5.83
CA ASP A 256 -2.27 -35.68 5.53
C ASP A 256 -1.51 -37.00 5.55
N TYR A 257 -2.17 -38.07 6.02
CA TYR A 257 -1.76 -39.45 5.76
C TYR A 257 -2.27 -39.88 4.39
N VAL A 258 -1.42 -40.53 3.61
CA VAL A 258 -1.74 -41.03 2.27
C VAL A 258 -1.54 -42.55 2.26
N PRO A 259 -2.63 -43.34 2.16
CA PRO A 259 -2.50 -44.77 1.99
C PRO A 259 -1.82 -45.05 0.64
N LEU A 260 -0.87 -45.97 0.64
CA LEU A 260 -0.16 -46.43 -0.55
C LEU A 260 -0.62 -47.84 -0.91
N GLU A 261 -0.41 -48.22 -2.17
CA GLU A 261 -0.75 -49.57 -2.65
C GLU A 261 0.03 -50.65 -1.89
N ASP A 262 1.33 -50.43 -1.70
CA ASP A 262 2.19 -51.24 -0.85
C ASP A 262 1.87 -51.00 0.63
N GLN A 263 1.23 -51.98 1.27
CA GLN A 263 0.79 -51.93 2.68
C GLN A 263 1.96 -51.83 3.68
N ASN A 264 3.19 -52.11 3.27
CA ASN A 264 4.39 -51.93 4.11
C ASN A 264 4.96 -50.50 4.05
N LYS A 265 4.34 -49.63 3.25
CA LYS A 265 4.71 -48.22 3.11
C LYS A 265 3.52 -47.34 3.45
N PHE A 266 3.82 -46.15 3.96
CA PHE A 266 2.82 -45.12 4.12
C PHE A 266 3.35 -43.77 3.63
N GLY A 267 2.47 -42.97 3.05
CA GLY A 267 2.78 -41.61 2.65
C GLY A 267 2.38 -40.64 3.76
N LEU A 268 3.26 -39.68 4.05
CA LEU A 268 2.90 -38.51 4.83
C LEU A 268 3.06 -37.27 3.97
N THR A 269 2.14 -36.33 4.09
CA THR A 269 2.34 -34.99 3.54
C THR A 269 2.41 -33.99 4.68
N MET A 270 3.38 -33.10 4.65
CA MET A 270 3.62 -32.10 5.69
C MET A 270 3.47 -30.70 5.11
N ARG A 271 2.89 -29.79 5.89
CA ARG A 271 2.83 -28.35 5.57
C ARG A 271 3.98 -27.64 6.29
N ARG A 272 4.83 -26.95 5.54
CA ARG A 272 5.95 -26.14 6.06
C ARG A 272 5.84 -24.70 5.56
N PRO A 273 6.36 -23.69 6.29
CA PRO A 273 6.41 -22.32 5.79
C PRO A 273 7.11 -22.26 4.42
N VAL A 274 6.70 -21.33 3.55
CA VAL A 274 7.39 -21.15 2.26
C VAL A 274 8.78 -20.55 2.40
N GLY A 275 9.04 -19.80 3.47
CA GLY A 275 10.30 -19.11 3.74
C GLY A 275 10.11 -17.60 3.90
N VAL A 276 10.97 -16.80 3.26
CA VAL A 276 10.86 -15.33 3.31
C VAL A 276 9.76 -14.86 2.36
N VAL A 277 8.83 -14.06 2.89
CA VAL A 277 7.68 -13.51 2.17
C VAL A 277 7.85 -12.00 2.00
N VAL A 278 7.82 -11.52 0.76
CA VAL A 278 7.67 -10.10 0.47
C VAL A 278 6.19 -9.76 0.39
N ALA A 279 5.75 -8.79 1.19
CA ALA A 279 4.38 -8.27 1.18
C ALA A 279 4.40 -6.83 0.64
N ILE A 280 3.73 -6.58 -0.49
CA ILE A 280 3.62 -5.23 -1.07
C ILE A 280 2.14 -4.83 -1.05
N THR A 281 1.83 -3.70 -0.42
CA THR A 281 0.46 -3.24 -0.17
C THR A 281 0.14 -1.93 -0.89
N PRO A 282 -1.13 -1.72 -1.30
CA PRO A 282 -1.56 -0.51 -1.98
C PRO A 282 -1.98 0.56 -0.96
N TRP A 283 -2.31 1.74 -1.47
CA TRP A 283 -2.66 2.92 -0.68
C TRP A 283 -4.12 2.97 -0.21
N ASN A 284 -5.02 2.21 -0.82
CA ASN A 284 -6.46 2.40 -0.62
C ASN A 284 -7.01 1.73 0.65
N PHE A 285 -6.49 0.56 1.01
CA PHE A 285 -6.73 -0.14 2.27
C PHE A 285 -5.40 -0.65 2.85
N PRO A 286 -4.49 0.27 3.24
CA PRO A 286 -3.11 -0.07 3.54
C PRO A 286 -3.01 -1.03 4.74
N LEU A 287 -3.87 -0.87 5.76
CA LEU A 287 -3.85 -1.67 6.98
C LEU A 287 -4.48 -3.04 6.78
N THR A 288 -5.68 -3.10 6.20
CA THR A 288 -6.37 -4.38 5.99
C THR A 288 -5.61 -5.27 5.01
N LEU A 289 -5.07 -4.70 3.93
CA LEU A 289 -4.34 -5.47 2.92
C LEU A 289 -2.93 -5.86 3.40
N MET A 290 -2.32 -5.09 4.29
CA MET A 290 -1.14 -5.52 5.06
C MET A 290 -1.49 -6.72 5.93
N ALA A 291 -2.51 -6.60 6.79
CA ALA A 291 -2.91 -7.66 7.71
C ALA A 291 -3.24 -8.98 6.99
N ASN A 292 -3.94 -8.90 5.85
CA ASN A 292 -4.25 -10.05 5.00
C ASN A 292 -3.03 -10.80 4.46
N LYS A 293 -1.85 -10.18 4.46
CA LYS A 293 -0.58 -10.78 3.99
C LYS A 293 0.29 -11.23 5.16
N ILE A 294 0.49 -10.35 6.14
CA ILE A 294 1.44 -10.62 7.23
C ILE A 294 0.89 -11.65 8.22
N CYS A 295 -0.40 -11.60 8.55
CA CYS A 295 -0.99 -12.50 9.55
C CYS A 295 -0.91 -13.98 9.13
N PRO A 296 -1.33 -14.39 7.92
CA PRO A 296 -1.16 -15.78 7.48
C PRO A 296 0.31 -16.19 7.35
N ALA A 297 1.20 -15.29 6.93
CA ALA A 297 2.63 -15.58 6.82
C ALA A 297 3.25 -15.88 8.20
N LEU A 298 2.98 -15.02 9.19
CA LEU A 298 3.45 -15.20 10.56
C LEU A 298 2.88 -16.49 11.18
N ALA A 299 1.57 -16.73 11.04
CA ALA A 299 0.93 -17.95 11.54
C ALA A 299 1.55 -19.22 10.94
N ALA A 300 1.86 -19.20 9.63
CA ALA A 300 2.53 -20.30 8.93
C ALA A 300 3.99 -20.52 9.33
N GLY A 301 4.61 -19.59 10.06
CA GLY A 301 6.02 -19.64 10.43
C GLY A 301 6.97 -19.06 9.38
N CYS A 302 6.46 -18.21 8.48
CA CYS A 302 7.28 -17.43 7.55
C CYS A 302 7.81 -16.16 8.22
N THR A 303 8.89 -15.61 7.68
CA THR A 303 9.35 -14.24 7.96
C THR A 303 8.91 -13.31 6.83
N VAL A 304 8.74 -12.03 7.14
CA VAL A 304 8.10 -11.07 6.24
C VAL A 304 8.96 -9.82 6.06
N VAL A 305 9.05 -9.36 4.82
CA VAL A 305 9.51 -8.01 4.48
C VAL A 305 8.35 -7.27 3.83
N LEU A 306 7.79 -6.30 4.54
CA LEU A 306 6.67 -5.47 4.12
C LEU A 306 7.19 -4.23 3.40
N LYS A 307 6.54 -3.87 2.29
CA LYS A 307 6.71 -2.59 1.62
C LYS A 307 5.34 -1.94 1.41
N PRO A 308 4.98 -0.91 2.21
CA PRO A 308 3.75 -0.17 1.99
C PRO A 308 3.80 0.70 0.74
N ALA A 309 2.64 1.22 0.35
CA ALA A 309 2.55 2.24 -0.68
C ALA A 309 3.26 3.53 -0.21
N SER A 310 4.04 4.13 -1.09
CA SER A 310 4.86 5.33 -0.78
C SER A 310 4.02 6.54 -0.36
N THR A 311 2.72 6.56 -0.70
CA THR A 311 1.81 7.67 -0.45
C THR A 311 0.96 7.51 0.80
N THR A 312 0.94 6.32 1.43
CA THR A 312 0.22 6.07 2.70
C THR A 312 1.03 5.12 3.62
N PRO A 313 2.29 5.46 3.94
CA PRO A 313 3.15 4.57 4.70
C PRO A 313 2.94 4.68 6.22
N LEU A 314 2.38 5.78 6.73
CA LEU A 314 2.50 6.21 8.13
C LEU A 314 1.65 5.33 9.05
N ALA A 315 0.36 5.16 8.74
CA ALA A 315 -0.51 4.31 9.56
C ALA A 315 -0.04 2.86 9.54
N THR A 316 0.49 2.41 8.40
CA THR A 316 1.07 1.07 8.26
C THR A 316 2.29 0.90 9.14
N GLN A 317 3.22 1.87 9.10
CA GLN A 317 4.45 1.87 9.90
C GLN A 317 4.12 1.86 11.40
N LYS A 318 3.23 2.75 11.86
CA LYS A 318 2.76 2.78 13.24
C LYS A 318 2.17 1.45 13.68
N THR A 319 1.37 0.82 12.82
CA THR A 319 0.77 -0.49 13.11
C THR A 319 1.82 -1.59 13.27
N ILE A 320 2.86 -1.59 12.42
CA ILE A 320 3.97 -2.55 12.53
C ILE A 320 4.79 -2.35 13.80
N GLU A 321 5.04 -1.10 14.22
CA GLU A 321 5.71 -0.81 15.49
C GLU A 321 4.92 -1.36 16.67
N VAL A 322 3.60 -1.15 16.68
CA VAL A 322 2.71 -1.70 17.71
C VAL A 322 2.74 -3.22 17.70
N ILE A 323 2.72 -3.87 16.53
CA ILE A 323 2.83 -5.33 16.40
C ILE A 323 4.18 -5.83 16.93
N ASN A 324 5.29 -5.19 16.58
CA ASN A 324 6.62 -5.59 17.03
C ASN A 324 6.86 -5.34 18.53
N SER A 325 6.14 -4.39 19.15
CA SER A 325 6.27 -4.06 20.57
C SER A 325 5.97 -5.22 21.54
N VAL A 326 5.31 -6.29 21.07
CA VAL A 326 5.03 -7.49 21.87
C VAL A 326 6.19 -8.49 21.93
N GLY A 327 7.34 -8.12 21.37
CA GLY A 327 8.56 -8.94 21.40
C GLY A 327 8.59 -10.02 20.31
N ILE A 328 7.99 -9.76 19.14
CA ILE A 328 8.23 -10.61 17.97
C ILE A 328 9.75 -10.63 17.70
N PRO A 329 10.37 -11.81 17.48
CA PRO A 329 11.82 -11.88 17.30
C PRO A 329 12.31 -10.98 16.15
N ALA A 330 13.45 -10.31 16.37
CA ALA A 330 14.05 -9.43 15.38
C ALA A 330 14.28 -10.17 14.05
N GLY A 331 13.96 -9.51 12.94
CA GLY A 331 14.01 -10.10 11.61
C GLY A 331 12.75 -10.85 11.17
N VAL A 332 11.80 -11.16 12.05
CA VAL A 332 10.58 -11.89 11.64
C VAL A 332 9.62 -11.01 10.85
N LEU A 333 9.48 -9.74 11.23
CA LEU A 333 8.62 -8.75 10.57
C LEU A 333 9.41 -7.46 10.36
N ASN A 334 9.78 -7.21 9.10
CA ASN A 334 10.59 -6.07 8.67
C ASN A 334 9.76 -5.18 7.76
N THR A 335 10.08 -3.89 7.71
CA THR A 335 9.44 -2.93 6.80
C THR A 335 10.52 -2.16 6.05
N VAL A 336 10.35 -2.00 4.73
CA VAL A 336 11.20 -1.14 3.89
C VAL A 336 10.32 -0.19 3.09
N HIS A 337 10.69 1.09 3.08
CA HIS A 337 9.95 2.17 2.44
C HIS A 337 10.65 2.63 1.16
N GLY A 338 9.94 3.35 0.30
CA GLY A 338 10.50 3.96 -0.91
C GLY A 338 9.70 3.67 -2.17
N PRO A 339 10.20 4.02 -3.37
CA PRO A 339 9.47 3.87 -4.64
C PRO A 339 9.25 2.42 -5.06
N GLY A 340 8.21 2.16 -5.85
CA GLY A 340 7.95 0.82 -6.41
C GLY A 340 9.02 0.35 -7.39
N ALA A 341 9.41 1.23 -8.33
CA ALA A 341 10.38 0.92 -9.38
C ALA A 341 11.82 0.68 -8.88
N GLU A 342 12.13 1.09 -7.65
CA GLU A 342 13.45 0.92 -7.04
C GLU A 342 13.39 -0.17 -5.98
N ILE A 343 12.69 0.11 -4.88
CA ILE A 343 12.61 -0.77 -3.71
C ILE A 343 11.71 -1.99 -3.98
N GLY A 344 10.61 -1.81 -4.71
CA GLY A 344 9.75 -2.93 -5.09
C GLY A 344 10.45 -3.91 -6.01
N ASP A 345 11.10 -3.41 -7.06
CA ASP A 345 11.85 -4.24 -8.02
C ASP A 345 13.02 -4.97 -7.36
N ALA A 346 13.78 -4.31 -6.48
CA ALA A 346 14.84 -4.93 -5.69
C ALA A 346 14.30 -6.06 -4.80
N LEU A 347 13.18 -5.84 -4.10
CA LEU A 347 12.55 -6.84 -3.24
C LEU A 347 12.09 -8.08 -4.01
N VAL A 348 11.37 -7.90 -5.13
CA VAL A 348 10.79 -9.03 -5.88
C VAL A 348 11.84 -9.83 -6.66
N SER A 349 12.98 -9.21 -6.97
CA SER A 349 14.09 -9.85 -7.69
C SER A 349 15.12 -10.50 -6.75
N HIS A 350 14.97 -10.35 -5.43
CA HIS A 350 15.94 -10.84 -4.46
C HIS A 350 15.92 -12.37 -4.33
N LYS A 351 17.09 -13.01 -4.46
CA LYS A 351 17.23 -14.48 -4.55
C LYS A 351 16.76 -15.25 -3.32
N LYS A 352 16.77 -14.63 -2.13
CA LYS A 352 16.30 -15.23 -0.88
C LYS A 352 14.79 -15.12 -0.65
N VAL A 353 14.05 -14.45 -1.54
CA VAL A 353 12.60 -14.31 -1.43
C VAL A 353 11.91 -15.53 -2.03
N ASN A 354 11.13 -16.24 -1.20
CA ASN A 354 10.45 -17.46 -1.60
C ASN A 354 9.02 -17.22 -2.09
N LYS A 355 8.41 -16.11 -1.65
CA LYS A 355 7.05 -15.74 -2.03
C LYS A 355 6.86 -14.23 -2.06
N ILE A 356 6.12 -13.76 -3.06
CA ILE A 356 5.66 -12.38 -3.17
C ILE A 356 4.13 -12.36 -3.04
N ALA A 357 3.62 -11.47 -2.21
CA ALA A 357 2.20 -11.18 -2.06
C ALA A 357 1.97 -9.71 -2.41
N PHE A 358 1.48 -9.43 -3.61
CA PHE A 358 1.23 -8.08 -4.11
C PHE A 358 -0.26 -7.78 -4.20
N THR A 359 -0.65 -6.56 -3.85
CA THR A 359 -1.98 -6.03 -4.18
C THR A 359 -1.82 -4.64 -4.81
N GLY A 360 -2.45 -4.41 -5.96
CA GLY A 360 -2.34 -3.14 -6.67
C GLY A 360 -2.76 -3.23 -8.13
N GLN A 361 -2.22 -2.36 -8.97
CA GLN A 361 -2.58 -2.27 -10.39
C GLN A 361 -2.13 -3.50 -11.20
N THR A 362 -2.93 -3.84 -12.23
CA THR A 362 -2.70 -5.00 -13.09
C THR A 362 -1.34 -4.97 -13.78
N GLU A 363 -0.93 -3.82 -14.32
CA GLU A 363 0.36 -3.70 -15.02
C GLU A 363 1.56 -3.88 -14.08
N THR A 364 1.49 -3.33 -12.86
CA THR A 364 2.51 -3.58 -11.82
C THR A 364 2.54 -5.06 -11.43
N GLY A 365 1.38 -5.71 -11.30
CA GLY A 365 1.28 -7.15 -11.05
C GLY A 365 1.93 -7.99 -12.14
N LYS A 366 1.70 -7.66 -13.41
CA LYS A 366 2.35 -8.30 -14.57
C LYS A 366 3.88 -8.10 -14.53
N ARG A 367 4.36 -6.90 -14.19
CA ARG A 367 5.80 -6.64 -14.02
C ARG A 367 6.40 -7.52 -12.93
N ILE A 368 5.77 -7.55 -11.75
CA ILE A 368 6.21 -8.38 -10.62
C ILE A 368 6.26 -9.86 -11.02
N MET A 369 5.26 -10.35 -11.74
CA MET A 369 5.23 -11.74 -12.21
C MET A 369 6.40 -12.06 -13.16
N LYS A 370 6.76 -11.12 -14.05
CA LYS A 370 7.91 -11.27 -14.94
C LYS A 370 9.23 -11.33 -14.16
N LEU A 371 9.45 -10.40 -13.23
CA LEU A 371 10.65 -10.37 -12.39
C LEU A 371 10.75 -11.61 -11.48
N ALA A 372 9.63 -12.05 -10.91
CA ALA A 372 9.58 -13.24 -10.08
C ALA A 372 9.93 -14.54 -10.84
N ALA A 373 9.78 -14.56 -12.17
CA ALA A 373 10.06 -15.73 -12.99
C ALA A 373 11.55 -16.08 -13.00
N ASP A 374 12.45 -15.09 -12.90
CA ASP A 374 13.91 -15.31 -12.90
C ASP A 374 14.38 -16.19 -11.74
N ASN A 375 13.68 -16.10 -10.58
CA ASN A 375 13.95 -16.90 -9.38
C ASN A 375 12.90 -18.01 -9.17
N VAL A 376 11.93 -18.15 -10.07
CA VAL A 376 10.75 -19.04 -9.90
C VAL A 376 10.02 -18.77 -8.57
N THR A 377 9.98 -17.50 -8.15
CA THR A 377 9.38 -17.08 -6.89
C THR A 377 7.87 -17.19 -6.96
N ARG A 378 7.24 -17.76 -5.92
CA ARG A 378 5.78 -17.91 -5.88
C ARG A 378 5.09 -16.54 -5.75
N VAL A 379 4.17 -16.21 -6.64
CA VAL A 379 3.40 -14.96 -6.57
C VAL A 379 1.95 -15.17 -6.13
N THR A 380 1.42 -14.25 -5.34
CA THR A 380 -0.02 -14.03 -5.15
C THR A 380 -0.31 -12.59 -5.54
N LEU A 381 -1.18 -12.42 -6.53
CA LEU A 381 -1.51 -11.13 -7.12
C LEU A 381 -3.00 -10.86 -6.93
N GLU A 382 -3.31 -9.84 -6.14
CA GLU A 382 -4.67 -9.29 -6.02
C GLU A 382 -4.71 -7.98 -6.81
N LEU A 383 -5.36 -7.97 -7.96
CA LEU A 383 -5.29 -6.89 -8.94
C LEU A 383 -6.62 -6.14 -9.04
N GLY A 384 -6.68 -5.17 -9.95
CA GLY A 384 -7.90 -4.40 -10.23
C GLY A 384 -9.10 -5.29 -10.60
N GLY A 385 -10.30 -4.74 -10.43
CA GLY A 385 -11.56 -5.43 -10.67
C GLY A 385 -12.60 -4.53 -11.31
N SER A 386 -13.62 -5.09 -11.95
CA SER A 386 -14.82 -4.37 -12.42
C SER A 386 -16.06 -5.13 -11.95
N ASP A 387 -16.28 -5.14 -10.63
CA ASP A 387 -17.29 -5.97 -9.98
C ASP A 387 -18.72 -5.58 -10.42
N PRO A 388 -19.48 -6.55 -10.97
CA PRO A 388 -20.87 -6.35 -11.33
C PRO A 388 -21.80 -6.60 -10.13
N MET A 389 -22.85 -5.81 -10.03
CA MET A 389 -24.01 -6.07 -9.16
C MET A 389 -25.24 -6.25 -10.05
N ILE A 390 -25.89 -7.42 -9.96
CA ILE A 390 -27.13 -7.72 -10.69
C ILE A 390 -28.29 -7.56 -9.70
N VAL A 391 -29.29 -6.76 -10.06
CA VAL A 391 -30.50 -6.55 -9.27
C VAL A 391 -31.69 -7.05 -10.10
N CYS A 392 -32.26 -8.17 -9.65
CA CYS A 392 -33.45 -8.78 -10.26
C CYS A 392 -34.72 -8.01 -9.88
N ASP A 393 -35.80 -8.29 -10.60
CA ASP A 393 -37.14 -7.71 -10.39
C ASP A 393 -37.76 -8.03 -9.02
N ASP A 394 -37.41 -9.16 -8.41
CA ASP A 394 -37.85 -9.58 -7.07
C ASP A 394 -37.03 -8.97 -5.92
N ALA A 395 -36.05 -8.11 -6.21
CA ALA A 395 -35.18 -7.53 -5.19
C ALA A 395 -35.89 -6.46 -4.35
N ASP A 396 -35.61 -6.46 -3.04
CA ASP A 396 -35.98 -5.33 -2.17
C ASP A 396 -35.15 -4.09 -2.58
N ILE A 397 -35.77 -3.19 -3.34
CA ILE A 397 -35.13 -2.00 -3.91
C ILE A 397 -34.52 -1.11 -2.82
N ARG A 398 -35.13 -1.02 -1.63
CA ARG A 398 -34.58 -0.21 -0.53
C ARG A 398 -33.25 -0.78 -0.05
N ARG A 399 -33.17 -2.09 0.11
CA ARG A 399 -31.93 -2.79 0.51
C ARG A 399 -30.90 -2.80 -0.61
N ALA A 400 -31.33 -3.05 -1.85
CA ALA A 400 -30.44 -3.09 -3.01
C ALA A 400 -29.76 -1.73 -3.26
N THR A 401 -30.52 -0.63 -3.21
CA THR A 401 -29.95 0.73 -3.35
C THR A 401 -29.04 1.11 -2.17
N ALA A 402 -29.37 0.72 -0.94
CA ALA A 402 -28.49 0.94 0.21
C ALA A 402 -27.15 0.19 0.06
N ALA A 403 -27.21 -1.09 -0.32
CA ALA A 403 -26.03 -1.91 -0.55
C ALA A 403 -25.19 -1.39 -1.73
N THR A 404 -25.84 -0.94 -2.80
CA THR A 404 -25.18 -0.34 -3.96
C THR A 404 -24.45 0.94 -3.58
N ALA A 405 -25.11 1.83 -2.82
CA ALA A 405 -24.53 3.08 -2.38
C ALA A 405 -23.28 2.85 -1.51
N ILE A 406 -23.36 1.93 -0.54
CA ILE A 406 -22.21 1.53 0.28
C ILE A 406 -21.12 0.90 -0.61
N GLY A 407 -21.49 -0.04 -1.47
CA GLY A 407 -20.56 -0.76 -2.34
C GLY A 407 -19.82 0.14 -3.32
N ARG A 408 -20.39 1.28 -3.71
CA ARG A 408 -19.78 2.24 -4.64
C ARG A 408 -19.08 3.40 -3.96
N PHE A 409 -19.69 4.03 -2.96
CA PHE A 409 -19.24 5.34 -2.45
C PHE A 409 -18.37 5.21 -1.20
N PHE A 410 -18.35 4.04 -0.55
CA PHE A 410 -17.40 3.78 0.54
C PHE A 410 -15.95 3.97 0.07
N ASN A 411 -15.16 4.73 0.84
CA ASN A 411 -13.81 5.17 0.47
C ASN A 411 -13.75 5.89 -0.90
N ALA A 412 -14.79 6.65 -1.25
CA ALA A 412 -14.96 7.28 -2.57
C ALA A 412 -14.85 6.27 -3.73
N GLY A 413 -15.27 5.02 -3.53
CA GLY A 413 -15.19 3.97 -4.54
C GLY A 413 -13.78 3.49 -4.86
N GLN A 414 -12.80 3.87 -4.05
CA GLN A 414 -11.40 3.46 -4.19
C GLN A 414 -11.20 2.07 -3.56
N ALA A 415 -11.99 1.09 -3.99
CA ALA A 415 -11.90 -0.29 -3.52
C ALA A 415 -11.81 -1.26 -4.70
N CYS A 416 -10.96 -2.28 -4.55
CA CYS A 416 -10.86 -3.36 -5.53
C CYS A 416 -12.19 -4.10 -5.69
N LEU A 417 -12.92 -4.29 -4.58
CA LEU A 417 -14.25 -4.91 -4.49
C LEU A 417 -15.43 -3.93 -4.64
N ALA A 418 -15.20 -2.68 -5.05
CA ALA A 418 -16.28 -1.70 -5.20
C ALA A 418 -17.24 -2.13 -6.32
N VAL A 419 -18.54 -1.90 -6.11
CA VAL A 419 -19.55 -2.10 -7.15
C VAL A 419 -19.26 -1.14 -8.29
N LYS A 420 -18.85 -1.66 -9.45
CA LYS A 420 -18.38 -0.86 -10.58
C LYS A 420 -19.32 -0.87 -11.76
N ARG A 421 -20.20 -1.86 -11.87
CA ARG A 421 -21.25 -1.95 -12.88
C ARG A 421 -22.52 -2.47 -12.22
N VAL A 422 -23.64 -1.81 -12.45
CA VAL A 422 -24.94 -2.28 -11.96
C VAL A 422 -25.80 -2.68 -13.14
N TYR A 423 -26.32 -3.90 -13.11
CA TYR A 423 -27.26 -4.44 -14.10
C TYR A 423 -28.64 -4.55 -13.45
N LEU A 424 -29.62 -3.84 -13.99
CA LEU A 424 -30.99 -3.78 -13.47
C LEU A 424 -31.97 -4.40 -14.44
N PHE A 425 -32.93 -5.15 -13.91
CA PHE A 425 -34.06 -5.60 -14.73
C PHE A 425 -34.99 -4.42 -15.04
N GLU A 426 -35.55 -4.42 -16.25
CA GLU A 426 -36.39 -3.33 -16.77
C GLU A 426 -37.49 -2.90 -15.80
N GLN A 427 -38.16 -3.86 -15.14
CA GLN A 427 -39.32 -3.59 -14.28
C GLN A 427 -39.01 -2.74 -13.05
N ILE A 428 -37.76 -2.77 -12.56
CA ILE A 428 -37.34 -2.05 -11.34
C ILE A 428 -36.41 -0.88 -11.64
N ALA A 429 -36.00 -0.70 -12.90
CA ALA A 429 -34.92 0.20 -13.27
C ALA A 429 -35.20 1.65 -12.86
N GLU A 430 -36.39 2.18 -13.17
CA GLU A 430 -36.77 3.56 -12.88
C GLU A 430 -36.80 3.86 -11.37
N GLU A 431 -37.48 3.02 -10.60
CA GLU A 431 -37.58 3.17 -9.14
C GLU A 431 -36.19 3.08 -8.49
N PHE A 432 -35.38 2.10 -8.91
CA PHE A 432 -34.02 1.92 -8.40
C PHE A 432 -33.16 3.14 -8.71
N MET A 433 -33.13 3.59 -9.97
CA MET A 433 -32.33 4.73 -10.43
C MET A 433 -32.68 6.02 -9.68
N THR A 434 -33.98 6.28 -9.47
CA THR A 434 -34.45 7.42 -8.69
C THR A 434 -33.93 7.36 -7.24
N LYS A 435 -34.10 6.20 -6.58
CA LYS A 435 -33.69 6.04 -5.18
C LYS A 435 -32.17 6.07 -5.00
N ILE A 436 -31.37 5.47 -5.89
CA ILE A 436 -29.91 5.50 -5.76
C ILE A 436 -29.35 6.89 -6.02
N ALA A 437 -29.92 7.65 -6.97
CA ALA A 437 -29.57 9.05 -7.19
C ALA A 437 -29.88 9.91 -5.96
N ASP A 438 -31.05 9.70 -5.34
CA ASP A 438 -31.42 10.39 -4.10
C ASP A 438 -30.49 10.06 -2.94
N ARG A 439 -30.10 8.79 -2.78
CA ARG A 439 -29.09 8.39 -1.79
C ARG A 439 -27.75 9.05 -2.05
N ALA A 440 -27.30 9.09 -3.31
CA ALA A 440 -26.03 9.73 -3.67
C ALA A 440 -26.01 11.21 -3.29
N ARG A 441 -27.11 11.95 -3.53
CA ARG A 441 -27.23 13.38 -3.17
C ARG A 441 -27.34 13.62 -1.67
N LYS A 442 -28.15 12.83 -0.96
CA LYS A 442 -28.59 13.12 0.42
C LYS A 442 -27.78 12.40 1.50
N GLU A 443 -27.23 11.23 1.19
CA GLU A 443 -26.65 10.33 2.21
C GLU A 443 -25.13 10.22 2.17
N TRP A 444 -24.46 10.85 1.19
CA TRP A 444 -23.00 10.79 1.00
C TRP A 444 -22.35 12.18 0.98
N PRO A 445 -22.44 12.96 2.09
CA PRO A 445 -21.77 14.24 2.19
C PRO A 445 -20.25 14.06 2.02
N VAL A 446 -19.70 14.88 1.12
CA VAL A 446 -18.28 14.95 0.80
C VAL A 446 -17.60 15.96 1.70
N GLY A 447 -16.40 15.65 2.18
CA GLY A 447 -15.64 16.60 2.99
C GLY A 447 -14.35 16.04 3.55
N ASP A 448 -13.72 16.84 4.41
CA ASP A 448 -12.58 16.43 5.22
C ASP A 448 -12.96 15.23 6.10
N GLY A 449 -12.20 14.14 5.98
CA GLY A 449 -12.47 12.90 6.69
C GLY A 449 -12.38 13.01 8.22
N MET A 450 -11.78 14.08 8.75
CA MET A 450 -11.73 14.37 10.19
C MET A 450 -13.01 15.03 10.73
N LYS A 451 -13.88 15.56 9.87
CA LYS A 451 -15.13 16.22 10.29
C LYS A 451 -16.23 15.20 10.55
N GLU A 452 -17.01 15.45 11.60
CA GLU A 452 -18.18 14.63 11.93
C GLU A 452 -19.25 14.72 10.82
N GLY A 453 -19.96 13.62 10.58
CA GLY A 453 -21.02 13.55 9.58
C GLY A 453 -20.55 13.34 8.13
N VAL A 454 -19.27 13.54 7.83
CA VAL A 454 -18.69 13.25 6.51
C VAL A 454 -18.69 11.74 6.24
N LYS A 455 -19.17 11.34 5.06
CA LYS A 455 -19.22 9.92 4.65
C LYS A 455 -18.35 9.61 3.44
N MET A 456 -17.89 10.63 2.71
CA MET A 456 -17.00 10.45 1.58
C MET A 456 -15.86 11.47 1.62
N GLY A 457 -14.62 10.98 1.65
CA GLY A 457 -13.42 11.80 1.58
C GLY A 457 -13.00 12.10 0.14
N PRO A 458 -11.81 12.70 -0.07
CA PRO A 458 -11.28 12.93 -1.41
C PRO A 458 -10.82 11.64 -2.08
N LEU A 459 -10.59 11.71 -3.39
CA LEU A 459 -9.77 10.74 -4.12
C LEU A 459 -8.31 10.88 -3.68
N HIS A 460 -7.51 9.83 -3.84
CA HIS A 460 -6.17 9.74 -3.27
C HIS A 460 -5.07 10.48 -4.05
N THR A 461 -5.32 10.87 -5.30
CA THR A 461 -4.40 11.74 -6.07
C THR A 461 -5.19 12.61 -7.04
N GLU A 462 -4.64 13.77 -7.41
CA GLU A 462 -5.17 14.60 -8.48
C GLU A 462 -5.31 13.79 -9.77
N LYS A 463 -4.27 13.01 -10.11
CA LYS A 463 -4.25 12.12 -11.26
C LYS A 463 -5.42 11.13 -11.22
N GLN A 464 -5.70 10.52 -10.07
CA GLN A 464 -6.81 9.59 -9.92
C GLN A 464 -8.17 10.30 -10.11
N ARG A 465 -8.33 11.51 -9.56
CA ARG A 465 -9.53 12.32 -9.82
C ARG A 465 -9.70 12.63 -11.30
N ALA A 466 -8.65 13.11 -11.97
CA ALA A 466 -8.68 13.43 -13.39
C ALA A 466 -9.04 12.21 -14.26
N VAL A 467 -8.55 11.01 -13.91
CA VAL A 467 -8.94 9.77 -14.59
C VAL A 467 -10.43 9.51 -14.48
N VAL A 468 -10.99 9.59 -13.27
CA VAL A 468 -12.43 9.32 -13.04
C VAL A 468 -13.30 10.38 -13.72
N GLU A 469 -12.92 11.67 -13.63
CA GLU A 469 -13.58 12.77 -14.34
C GLU A 469 -13.57 12.53 -15.86
N SER A 470 -12.44 12.07 -16.42
CA SER A 470 -12.34 11.78 -17.86
C SER A 470 -13.19 10.57 -18.30
N GLN A 471 -13.37 9.57 -17.43
CA GLN A 471 -14.23 8.42 -17.70
C GLN A 471 -15.70 8.85 -17.72
N VAL A 472 -16.12 9.67 -16.75
CA VAL A 472 -17.47 10.26 -16.70
C VAL A 472 -17.72 11.14 -17.93
N ALA A 473 -16.77 12.02 -18.28
CA ALA A 473 -16.89 12.89 -19.45
C ALA A 473 -16.99 12.11 -20.77
N ASP A 474 -16.22 11.03 -20.94
CA ASP A 474 -16.31 10.14 -22.11
C ASP A 474 -17.71 9.49 -22.20
N ALA A 475 -18.23 8.95 -21.09
CA ALA A 475 -19.56 8.35 -21.07
C ALA A 475 -20.65 9.37 -21.44
N VAL A 476 -20.61 10.57 -20.87
CA VAL A 476 -21.58 11.65 -21.15
C VAL A 476 -21.49 12.10 -22.61
N LYS A 477 -20.28 12.29 -23.16
CA LYS A 477 -20.07 12.64 -24.57
C LYS A 477 -20.69 11.61 -25.52
N ARG A 478 -20.75 10.34 -25.10
CA ARG A 478 -21.32 9.23 -25.88
C ARG A 478 -22.81 8.99 -25.62
N GLY A 479 -23.47 9.81 -24.80
CA GLY A 479 -24.92 9.77 -24.59
C GLY A 479 -25.37 9.29 -23.21
N ALA A 480 -24.46 8.99 -22.27
CA ALA A 480 -24.84 8.67 -20.90
C ALA A 480 -25.50 9.86 -20.20
N LYS A 481 -26.48 9.59 -19.34
CA LYS A 481 -27.18 10.61 -18.55
C LYS A 481 -26.68 10.61 -17.11
N VAL A 482 -26.34 11.79 -16.59
CA VAL A 482 -25.98 11.96 -15.17
C VAL A 482 -27.24 12.11 -14.34
N LEU A 483 -27.51 11.14 -13.47
CA LEU A 483 -28.67 11.16 -12.56
C LEU A 483 -28.35 11.92 -11.27
N ALA A 484 -27.12 11.85 -10.78
CA ALA A 484 -26.64 12.58 -9.62
C ALA A 484 -25.12 12.81 -9.73
N GLY A 485 -24.64 13.89 -9.12
CA GLY A 485 -23.22 14.22 -9.07
C GLY A 485 -22.64 14.65 -10.42
N GLY A 486 -21.47 14.10 -10.75
CA GLY A 486 -20.77 14.33 -12.02
C GLY A 486 -19.83 15.54 -12.00
N LYS A 487 -19.67 16.19 -10.84
CA LYS A 487 -18.86 17.40 -10.69
C LYS A 487 -17.97 17.33 -9.44
N ARG A 488 -17.12 18.33 -9.30
CA ARG A 488 -16.43 18.63 -8.04
C ARG A 488 -17.42 19.37 -7.12
N PRO A 489 -17.45 19.08 -5.81
CA PRO A 489 -18.29 19.84 -4.89
C PRO A 489 -17.87 21.32 -4.85
N GLU A 490 -18.85 22.21 -4.69
CA GLU A 490 -18.66 23.66 -4.62
C GLU A 490 -18.44 24.13 -3.18
N GLY A 491 -17.58 25.14 -2.99
CA GLY A 491 -17.28 25.70 -1.67
C GLY A 491 -15.78 25.91 -1.44
N LYS A 492 -15.43 26.88 -0.59
CA LYS A 492 -14.03 27.23 -0.29
C LYS A 492 -13.26 26.06 0.33
N GLU A 493 -13.95 25.20 1.07
CA GLU A 493 -13.39 24.01 1.70
C GLU A 493 -12.97 22.92 0.70
N PHE A 494 -13.44 22.97 -0.56
CA PHE A 494 -13.13 22.01 -1.60
C PHE A 494 -12.08 22.50 -2.60
N GLU A 495 -11.61 23.76 -2.47
CA GLU A 495 -10.53 24.32 -3.29
C GLU A 495 -9.21 23.55 -3.08
N LYS A 496 -8.99 23.07 -1.85
CA LYS A 496 -7.80 22.29 -1.47
C LYS A 496 -8.19 20.81 -1.29
N GLY A 497 -7.80 19.98 -2.25
CA GLY A 497 -8.00 18.54 -2.22
C GLY A 497 -8.60 17.97 -3.50
N TRP A 498 -8.77 16.66 -3.52
CA TRP A 498 -9.15 15.91 -4.72
C TRP A 498 -10.57 15.35 -4.61
N TYR A 499 -11.52 16.22 -4.25
CA TYR A 499 -12.92 15.85 -4.04
C TYR A 499 -13.68 15.65 -5.36
N MET A 500 -14.69 14.79 -5.31
CA MET A 500 -15.66 14.54 -6.37
C MET A 500 -16.99 14.10 -5.75
N GLU A 501 -18.10 14.52 -6.34
CA GLU A 501 -19.44 14.14 -5.87
C GLU A 501 -19.76 12.67 -6.13
N ALA A 502 -20.65 12.11 -5.30
CA ALA A 502 -21.18 10.76 -5.52
C ALA A 502 -22.00 10.75 -6.82
N THR A 503 -21.46 10.08 -7.84
CA THR A 503 -21.93 10.19 -9.22
C THR A 503 -22.66 8.93 -9.65
N VAL A 504 -23.85 9.10 -10.24
CA VAL A 504 -24.67 8.00 -10.80
C VAL A 504 -25.00 8.32 -12.24
N LEU A 505 -24.75 7.36 -13.15
CA LEU A 505 -25.06 7.48 -14.56
C LEU A 505 -25.97 6.35 -15.03
N SER A 506 -26.91 6.69 -15.91
CA SER A 506 -27.71 5.74 -16.69
C SER A 506 -27.38 5.87 -18.18
N ASP A 507 -27.94 4.96 -18.98
CA ASP A 507 -27.75 4.94 -20.43
C ASP A 507 -26.27 4.92 -20.83
N VAL A 508 -25.42 4.26 -20.02
CA VAL A 508 -23.97 4.24 -20.23
C VAL A 508 -23.65 3.34 -21.43
N PRO A 509 -22.98 3.87 -22.48
CA PRO A 509 -22.62 3.07 -23.65
C PRO A 509 -21.65 1.95 -23.31
N GLU A 510 -21.85 0.77 -23.89
CA GLU A 510 -21.04 -0.43 -23.62
C GLU A 510 -19.58 -0.29 -24.06
N ASP A 511 -19.30 0.58 -25.03
CA ASP A 511 -17.96 0.87 -25.54
C ASP A 511 -17.28 2.07 -24.84
N SER A 512 -17.96 2.70 -23.87
CA SER A 512 -17.38 3.81 -23.10
C SER A 512 -16.24 3.33 -22.19
N ARG A 513 -15.39 4.27 -21.79
CA ARG A 513 -14.30 3.99 -20.84
C ARG A 513 -14.82 3.50 -19.49
N MET A 514 -15.99 3.98 -19.03
CA MET A 514 -16.61 3.47 -17.80
C MET A 514 -17.03 2.00 -17.86
N SER A 515 -17.35 1.50 -19.06
CA SER A 515 -17.74 0.10 -19.29
C SER A 515 -16.54 -0.83 -19.43
N THR A 516 -15.45 -0.34 -20.01
CA THR A 516 -14.29 -1.14 -20.43
C THR A 516 -13.10 -1.05 -19.47
N GLU A 517 -12.93 0.07 -18.77
CA GLU A 517 -11.86 0.29 -17.79
C GLU A 517 -12.36 0.11 -16.35
N GLU A 518 -11.43 -0.03 -15.40
CA GLU A 518 -11.76 0.02 -13.97
C GLU A 518 -12.09 1.45 -13.54
N VAL A 519 -13.33 1.67 -13.08
CA VAL A 519 -13.75 2.93 -12.45
C VAL A 519 -13.38 2.90 -10.96
N PHE A 520 -12.21 3.47 -10.64
CA PHE A 520 -11.66 3.53 -9.28
C PHE A 520 -11.93 4.90 -8.62
N GLY A 521 -13.20 5.28 -8.54
CA GLY A 521 -13.67 6.52 -7.92
C GLY A 521 -15.19 6.53 -7.70
N PRO A 522 -15.80 7.63 -7.23
CA PRO A 522 -17.20 7.60 -6.78
C PRO A 522 -18.20 7.75 -7.95
N ALA A 523 -18.03 6.99 -9.04
CA ALA A 523 -18.90 7.03 -10.21
C ALA A 523 -19.51 5.65 -10.54
N LEU A 524 -20.83 5.60 -10.65
CA LEU A 524 -21.62 4.38 -10.81
C LEU A 524 -22.32 4.33 -12.18
N PRO A 525 -21.85 3.50 -13.12
CA PRO A 525 -22.58 3.21 -14.35
C PRO A 525 -23.67 2.16 -14.10
N ILE A 526 -24.88 2.44 -14.58
CA ILE A 526 -26.05 1.57 -14.53
C ILE A 526 -26.43 1.14 -15.95
N PHE A 527 -26.70 -0.14 -16.11
CA PHE A 527 -27.13 -0.79 -17.35
C PHE A 527 -28.46 -1.49 -17.10
N ILE A 528 -29.36 -1.40 -18.07
CA ILE A 528 -30.64 -2.11 -18.06
C ILE A 528 -30.49 -3.40 -18.88
N VAL A 529 -31.05 -4.49 -18.38
CA VAL A 529 -31.02 -5.83 -19.00
C VAL A 529 -32.40 -6.47 -18.94
N LYS A 530 -32.71 -7.30 -19.92
CA LYS A 530 -34.03 -7.93 -20.05
C LYS A 530 -34.26 -9.03 -19.01
N ASP A 531 -33.20 -9.79 -18.73
CA ASP A 531 -33.25 -11.00 -17.92
C ASP A 531 -31.88 -11.33 -17.31
N LEU A 532 -31.89 -12.40 -16.53
CA LEU A 532 -30.74 -12.89 -15.79
C LEU A 532 -29.62 -13.42 -16.68
N ASP A 533 -29.97 -14.05 -17.80
CA ASP A 533 -28.99 -14.63 -18.71
C ASP A 533 -28.20 -13.53 -19.42
N GLU A 534 -28.88 -12.47 -19.85
CA GLU A 534 -28.23 -11.26 -20.37
C GLU A 534 -27.35 -10.60 -19.30
N ALA A 535 -27.87 -10.44 -18.07
CA ALA A 535 -27.12 -9.86 -16.96
C ALA A 535 -25.81 -10.62 -16.68
N ILE A 536 -25.86 -11.96 -16.67
CA ILE A 536 -24.69 -12.83 -16.48
C ILE A 536 -23.72 -12.71 -17.65
N ALA A 537 -24.22 -12.68 -18.88
CA ALA A 537 -23.37 -12.52 -20.07
C ALA A 537 -22.59 -11.20 -20.02
N LYS A 538 -23.28 -10.07 -19.77
CA LYS A 538 -22.67 -8.74 -19.66
C LYS A 538 -21.74 -8.59 -18.46
N ALA A 539 -22.12 -9.15 -17.31
CA ALA A 539 -21.27 -9.19 -16.13
C ALA A 539 -19.91 -9.85 -16.42
N ASN A 540 -19.92 -10.95 -17.18
CA ASN A 540 -18.72 -11.72 -17.56
C ASN A 540 -17.96 -11.15 -18.78
N ALA A 541 -18.54 -10.20 -19.51
CA ALA A 541 -17.92 -9.52 -20.64
C ALA A 541 -16.91 -8.45 -20.19
N SER A 542 -15.96 -8.85 -19.32
CA SER A 542 -14.90 -7.98 -18.80
C SER A 542 -13.58 -8.75 -18.75
N VAL A 543 -12.46 -8.04 -18.98
CA VAL A 543 -11.12 -8.60 -18.72
C VAL A 543 -10.83 -8.77 -17.23
N TYR A 544 -11.65 -8.15 -16.38
CA TYR A 544 -11.54 -8.19 -14.93
C TYR A 544 -12.39 -9.30 -14.32
N GLY A 545 -11.90 -9.85 -13.21
CA GLY A 545 -12.65 -10.76 -12.34
C GLY A 545 -11.86 -10.97 -11.05
N PRO A 546 -12.24 -10.34 -9.92
CA PRO A 546 -11.47 -10.45 -8.66
C PRO A 546 -11.59 -11.83 -7.98
N THR A 547 -12.04 -12.84 -8.73
CA THR A 547 -12.31 -14.18 -8.21
C THR A 547 -11.84 -15.28 -9.17
N VAL A 548 -10.71 -15.16 -9.86
CA VAL A 548 -10.08 -16.34 -10.50
C VAL A 548 -8.55 -16.22 -10.48
N SER A 549 -7.92 -17.12 -9.72
CA SER A 549 -6.53 -17.51 -9.96
C SER A 549 -6.47 -18.23 -11.32
N GLY A 550 -6.00 -17.53 -12.35
CA GLY A 550 -5.46 -18.05 -13.60
C GLY A 550 -6.18 -19.25 -14.24
N ARG A 551 -7.19 -19.00 -15.08
CA ARG A 551 -7.39 -19.59 -16.43
C ARG A 551 -8.77 -19.19 -16.97
N ARG A 552 -8.82 -18.96 -18.30
CA ARG A 552 -10.03 -19.14 -19.12
C ARG A 552 -10.57 -20.55 -18.86
N SER A 553 -11.59 -20.67 -18.02
CA SER A 553 -12.51 -21.80 -18.05
C SER A 553 -13.87 -21.30 -17.62
N GLY A 554 -14.83 -21.34 -18.54
CA GLY A 554 -16.23 -21.07 -18.23
C GLY A 554 -16.65 -21.97 -17.07
N ARG A 555 -16.93 -21.36 -15.92
CA ARG A 555 -17.69 -21.98 -14.85
C ARG A 555 -18.98 -21.20 -14.72
N ARG A 556 -20.08 -21.89 -15.06
CA ARG A 556 -21.46 -21.51 -14.71
C ARG A 556 -21.47 -20.92 -13.30
N THR A 557 -21.92 -19.67 -13.18
CA THR A 557 -22.37 -19.09 -11.94
C THR A 557 -23.33 -20.07 -11.27
N SER A 558 -22.96 -20.57 -10.09
CA SER A 558 -23.80 -21.49 -9.33
C SER A 558 -25.00 -20.73 -8.76
N GLN A 559 -26.08 -20.63 -9.52
CA GLN A 559 -27.40 -20.33 -8.99
C GLN A 559 -28.07 -21.63 -8.54
N LYS A 560 -28.15 -21.85 -7.23
CA LYS A 560 -29.11 -22.80 -6.67
C LYS A 560 -30.46 -22.10 -6.59
N ARG A 561 -31.36 -22.39 -7.53
CA ARG A 561 -32.81 -22.32 -7.29
C ARG A 561 -33.13 -23.28 -6.13
N ALA A 562 -33.60 -22.77 -5.00
CA ALA A 562 -34.20 -23.61 -3.97
C ALA A 562 -35.66 -23.87 -4.36
N ARG A 563 -36.04 -25.15 -4.54
CA ARG A 563 -37.44 -25.58 -4.71
C ARG A 563 -38.23 -25.28 -3.41
N PRO A 564 -39.48 -24.81 -3.49
CA PRO A 564 -40.32 -24.64 -2.30
C PRO A 564 -40.80 -26.01 -1.78
N PRO A 565 -40.88 -26.24 -0.46
CA PRO A 565 -41.49 -27.44 0.07
C PRO A 565 -43.01 -27.32 0.05
N SER A 566 -43.67 -28.38 -0.43
CA SER A 566 -45.10 -28.62 -0.37
C SER A 566 -45.60 -28.78 1.07
N SER A 567 -46.84 -28.36 1.27
CA SER A 567 -47.62 -28.32 2.50
C SER A 567 -47.94 -29.67 3.16
N SER A 568 -47.85 -29.74 4.50
CA SER A 568 -48.81 -30.44 5.39
C SER A 568 -48.61 -30.04 6.88
N ARG A 569 -49.70 -29.60 7.54
CA ARG A 569 -49.90 -29.17 8.96
C ARG A 569 -49.85 -30.36 9.98
N PRO A 570 -50.19 -30.21 11.31
CA PRO A 570 -49.74 -29.29 12.39
C PRO A 570 -49.51 -29.98 13.79
N GLY A 571 -49.04 -29.22 14.81
CA GLY A 571 -49.07 -29.57 16.27
C GLY A 571 -47.73 -30.11 16.82
N THR A 572 -47.20 -29.82 18.01
CA THR A 572 -47.71 -29.37 19.32
C THR A 572 -46.59 -28.73 20.17
N ARG A 573 -46.98 -28.01 21.24
CA ARG A 573 -46.17 -27.25 22.22
C ARG A 573 -45.17 -28.08 23.03
N GLY A 574 -44.07 -27.45 23.46
CA GLY A 574 -43.21 -27.91 24.56
C GLY A 574 -41.98 -27.02 24.79
N SER A 575 -41.98 -26.26 25.89
CA SER A 575 -40.98 -25.28 26.35
C SER A 575 -39.80 -25.92 27.10
N THR A 576 -38.54 -25.45 26.90
CA THR A 576 -37.66 -24.81 27.91
C THR A 576 -36.22 -24.52 27.42
N THR A 577 -35.82 -23.24 27.54
CA THR A 577 -34.50 -22.68 27.90
C THR A 577 -33.19 -23.28 27.35
N SER A 578 -32.62 -22.62 26.32
CA SER A 578 -31.33 -21.89 26.37
C SER A 578 -31.14 -21.14 25.05
N ARG A 579 -30.77 -19.86 25.11
CA ARG A 579 -30.73 -18.93 23.95
C ARG A 579 -29.63 -19.32 22.95
N SER A 580 -29.95 -20.24 22.05
CA SER A 580 -29.33 -20.34 20.74
C SER A 580 -30.18 -19.53 19.76
N ARG A 581 -29.63 -18.45 19.18
CA ARG A 581 -30.28 -17.75 18.06
C ARG A 581 -29.82 -18.38 16.75
N MET A 582 -30.68 -19.23 16.21
CA MET A 582 -30.66 -19.71 14.84
C MET A 582 -30.76 -18.56 13.83
N THR A 583 -29.87 -18.63 12.85
CA THR A 583 -30.14 -18.55 11.40
C THR A 583 -31.62 -18.57 10.96
N SER A 584 -32.08 -17.49 10.32
CA SER A 584 -32.59 -17.48 8.93
C SER A 584 -33.31 -16.17 8.60
N CYS A 585 -32.63 -15.30 7.85
CA CYS A 585 -33.21 -14.25 7.00
C CYS A 585 -32.04 -13.74 6.14
N ARG A 586 -31.82 -14.35 4.96
CA ARG A 586 -30.71 -13.96 4.07
C ARG A 586 -31.19 -12.86 3.12
N SER A 587 -31.19 -11.64 3.63
CA SER A 587 -31.03 -10.44 2.80
C SER A 587 -29.58 -10.32 2.37
N ALA A 588 -29.35 -9.93 1.12
CA ALA A 588 -28.04 -9.63 0.57
C ALA A 588 -27.44 -8.39 1.24
N VAL A 589 -26.83 -8.58 2.40
CA VAL A 589 -25.69 -7.80 2.88
C VAL A 589 -24.47 -8.31 2.11
N PRO A 590 -23.50 -7.48 1.67
CA PRO A 590 -22.29 -7.96 1.02
C PRO A 590 -21.46 -8.78 2.02
N SER A 591 -21.84 -10.04 2.15
CA SER A 591 -21.08 -11.07 2.80
C SER A 591 -20.09 -11.59 1.77
N SER A 592 -18.84 -11.14 1.93
CA SER A 592 -17.66 -11.96 1.68
C SER A 592 -17.56 -12.66 0.31
N PRO A 593 -16.95 -12.07 -0.73
CA PRO A 593 -16.67 -12.81 -1.96
C PRO A 593 -15.60 -13.89 -1.70
N GLY A 594 -15.99 -15.13 -2.03
CA GLY A 594 -15.25 -16.36 -1.84
C GLY A 594 -14.36 -16.69 -3.04
N SER A 595 -13.09 -16.33 -2.95
CA SER A 595 -11.99 -17.22 -3.35
C SER A 595 -10.74 -16.86 -2.54
N ALA A 596 -10.49 -15.56 -2.35
CA ALA A 596 -9.54 -15.06 -1.37
C ALA A 596 -9.99 -15.23 0.10
N ARG A 597 -11.24 -15.66 0.36
CA ARG A 597 -11.77 -15.89 1.73
C ARG A 597 -11.86 -17.35 2.15
N SER A 598 -11.63 -18.31 1.25
CA SER A 598 -11.57 -19.70 1.71
C SER A 598 -10.28 -19.88 2.51
N THR A 599 -10.42 -20.21 3.79
CA THR A 599 -9.31 -20.46 4.73
C THR A 599 -8.23 -21.31 4.08
N ALA A 600 -8.63 -22.44 3.50
CA ALA A 600 -7.76 -23.38 2.80
C ALA A 600 -6.90 -22.76 1.67
N SER A 601 -7.37 -21.73 0.97
CA SER A 601 -6.62 -21.11 -0.13
C SER A 601 -5.46 -20.24 0.36
N ARG A 602 -5.66 -19.38 1.36
CA ARG A 602 -4.60 -18.50 1.88
C ARG A 602 -3.49 -19.32 2.54
N ASP A 603 -3.86 -20.35 3.30
CA ASP A 603 -2.91 -21.27 3.93
C ASP A 603 -2.07 -22.03 2.90
N SER A 604 -2.71 -22.46 1.81
CA SER A 604 -2.01 -23.14 0.72
C SER A 604 -0.98 -22.23 0.05
N THR A 605 -1.22 -20.92 -0.01
CA THR A 605 -0.28 -19.98 -0.62
C THR A 605 0.94 -19.71 0.28
N ALA A 606 0.75 -19.70 1.61
CA ALA A 606 1.79 -19.43 2.62
C ALA A 606 2.50 -20.69 3.15
N THR A 607 2.11 -21.89 2.69
CA THR A 607 2.80 -23.15 2.99
C THR A 607 3.28 -23.86 1.73
N SER A 608 4.31 -24.69 1.86
CA SER A 608 4.70 -25.69 0.87
C SER A 608 4.30 -27.08 1.37
N ARG A 609 3.81 -27.93 0.46
CA ARG A 609 3.52 -29.34 0.76
C ARG A 609 4.76 -30.15 0.41
N ARG A 610 5.27 -30.93 1.37
CA ARG A 610 6.32 -31.93 1.14
C ARG A 610 5.75 -33.31 1.42
N SER A 611 6.09 -34.28 0.58
CA SER A 611 5.67 -35.68 0.74
C SER A 611 6.89 -36.57 1.01
N PRO A 612 7.34 -36.70 2.27
CA PRO A 612 8.33 -37.72 2.62
C PRO A 612 7.74 -39.13 2.50
N TRP A 613 8.51 -40.05 1.92
CA TRP A 613 8.20 -41.48 1.83
C TRP A 613 9.02 -42.20 2.89
N CYS A 614 8.36 -43.00 3.74
CA CYS A 614 9.03 -43.76 4.79
C CYS A 614 8.72 -45.25 4.60
N SER A 615 9.76 -46.08 4.47
CA SER A 615 9.63 -47.54 4.44
C SER A 615 9.81 -48.10 5.84
N ARG A 616 8.89 -48.95 6.31
CA ARG A 616 9.16 -49.80 7.48
C ARG A 616 10.05 -50.96 7.02
N THR A 617 11.30 -50.98 7.47
CA THR A 617 12.09 -52.21 7.45
C THR A 617 11.81 -52.95 8.76
N ASP A 618 10.91 -53.92 8.72
CA ASP A 618 10.72 -54.89 9.81
C ASP A 618 11.82 -55.97 9.68
N ASP A 619 12.99 -55.73 10.27
CA ASP A 619 13.92 -56.82 10.56
C ASP A 619 13.50 -57.48 11.88
N ARG A 620 12.58 -58.45 11.77
CA ARG A 620 12.35 -59.47 12.80
C ARG A 620 12.95 -60.78 12.32
N ARG A 621 14.19 -61.05 12.73
CA ARG A 621 14.70 -62.43 12.89
C ARG A 621 15.13 -62.65 14.33
N ALA A 622 14.69 -63.78 14.85
CA ALA A 622 14.72 -64.20 16.25
C ALA A 622 16.13 -64.51 16.78
N ASP A 623 16.27 -64.43 18.11
CA ASP A 623 17.42 -64.85 18.91
C ASP A 623 17.82 -66.32 18.70
N ALA A 624 19.13 -66.60 18.57
CA ALA A 624 19.81 -67.75 19.19
C ALA A 624 21.35 -67.68 19.06
N HIS A 625 22.01 -67.61 20.23
CA HIS A 625 23.35 -68.13 20.58
C HIS A 625 24.69 -67.48 20.11
N ARG A 626 25.43 -67.05 21.16
CA ARG A 626 26.87 -67.26 21.49
C ARG A 626 27.98 -66.35 20.91
N ARG A 627 28.59 -65.64 21.86
CA ARG A 627 30.04 -65.42 22.14
C ARG A 627 30.92 -64.61 21.16
N GLY A 628 31.55 -63.56 21.71
CA GLY A 628 32.97 -63.21 21.47
C GLY A 628 33.23 -61.97 20.58
N PRO A 629 34.11 -61.02 20.99
CA PRO A 629 34.37 -59.77 20.26
C PRO A 629 35.56 -59.90 19.29
N GLY A 630 35.57 -59.13 18.21
CA GLY A 630 36.74 -59.02 17.32
C GLY A 630 36.49 -58.22 16.04
N ASP A 631 37.48 -57.42 15.67
CA ASP A 631 37.54 -56.45 14.57
C ASP A 631 37.18 -56.99 13.17
N GLY A 632 36.69 -56.09 12.31
CA GLY A 632 36.37 -56.40 10.91
C GLY A 632 35.99 -55.19 10.04
N ALA A 633 36.99 -54.36 9.75
CA ALA A 633 37.21 -53.46 8.61
C ALA A 633 36.07 -53.14 7.58
N LEU A 634 35.93 -51.83 7.32
CA LEU A 634 36.15 -51.21 6.00
C LEU A 634 36.09 -52.13 4.77
N SER A 635 34.97 -52.12 4.02
CA SER A 635 34.95 -52.37 2.57
C SER A 635 33.52 -52.36 2.03
N ALA A 636 33.08 -51.24 1.41
CA ALA A 636 32.20 -51.21 0.23
C ALA A 636 31.67 -49.78 -0.05
N ALA A 637 32.56 -48.79 -0.12
CA ALA A 637 32.22 -47.44 -0.61
C ALA A 637 33.26 -47.00 -1.64
N ARG A 638 33.46 -47.81 -2.68
CA ARG A 638 34.23 -47.47 -3.90
C ARG A 638 33.97 -48.53 -4.97
N ARG A 639 32.84 -48.42 -5.66
CA ARG A 639 32.57 -48.98 -6.99
C ARG A 639 31.18 -48.51 -7.41
N LEU A 640 31.16 -47.65 -8.44
CA LEU A 640 30.04 -47.16 -9.28
C LEU A 640 30.10 -45.64 -9.51
N ARG A 641 31.28 -45.18 -9.96
CA ARG A 641 31.38 -44.09 -10.94
C ARG A 641 31.98 -44.72 -12.19
N GLY A 642 31.19 -44.82 -13.25
CA GLY A 642 31.63 -45.32 -14.56
C GLY A 642 30.67 -46.31 -15.19
N ALA A 643 29.65 -45.78 -15.88
CA ALA A 643 29.03 -46.37 -17.08
C ALA A 643 27.77 -45.58 -17.46
N LEU A 644 27.90 -44.65 -18.42
CA LEU A 644 27.07 -44.56 -19.64
C LEU A 644 27.32 -43.19 -20.31
N LEU A 645 28.33 -43.15 -21.18
CA LEU A 645 28.47 -42.17 -22.26
C LEU A 645 29.52 -42.73 -23.24
N ALA A 646 29.10 -43.60 -24.16
CA ALA A 646 29.81 -43.87 -25.41
C ALA A 646 28.94 -44.74 -26.34
N LEU A 647 28.50 -44.15 -27.43
CA LEU A 647 28.31 -44.66 -28.81
C LEU A 647 27.54 -43.52 -29.51
N SER A 648 28.17 -42.56 -30.18
CA SER A 648 28.89 -42.77 -31.45
C SER A 648 29.73 -41.54 -31.83
N ARG A 649 30.89 -41.76 -32.46
CA ARG A 649 31.72 -40.78 -33.21
C ARG A 649 32.29 -41.53 -34.43
N ALA A 650 31.99 -41.11 -35.66
CA ALA A 650 32.75 -40.16 -36.54
C ALA A 650 33.53 -40.94 -37.66
N PRO A 651 34.28 -40.36 -38.63
CA PRO A 651 34.60 -38.93 -38.92
C PRO A 651 34.84 -38.50 -40.42
N ARG A 652 35.23 -37.20 -40.61
CA ARG A 652 36.12 -36.55 -41.64
C ARG A 652 35.59 -35.87 -42.95
N ARG A 653 35.41 -34.52 -42.89
CA ARG A 653 36.15 -33.35 -43.52
C ARG A 653 36.54 -33.30 -45.05
N PRO A 654 36.90 -32.12 -45.66
CA PRO A 654 36.07 -31.29 -46.55
C PRO A 654 36.68 -30.97 -47.95
N ARG A 655 35.95 -30.30 -48.88
CA ARG A 655 36.53 -29.55 -50.03
C ARG A 655 35.62 -28.42 -50.55
N ARG A 656 36.26 -27.49 -51.28
CA ARG A 656 35.92 -26.09 -51.58
C ARG A 656 35.19 -25.87 -52.94
N LEU A 657 34.72 -24.62 -53.11
CA LEU A 657 34.72 -23.72 -54.29
C LEU A 657 33.44 -23.53 -55.16
N ARG A 658 33.12 -22.23 -55.27
CA ARG A 658 32.72 -21.40 -56.45
C ARG A 658 31.25 -21.27 -56.88
N ASP A 659 30.81 -20.01 -56.78
CA ASP A 659 30.17 -19.13 -57.78
C ASP A 659 29.06 -19.69 -58.69
N VAL A 660 27.95 -18.94 -58.79
CA VAL A 660 27.56 -18.15 -59.98
C VAL A 660 26.08 -17.71 -59.89
N ARG A 661 25.86 -16.39 -59.97
CA ARG A 661 24.71 -15.61 -60.56
C ARG A 661 23.29 -15.80 -59.98
N SER A 662 22.71 -14.77 -59.35
CA SER A 662 22.07 -13.55 -59.90
C SER A 662 20.65 -13.79 -60.46
N HIS A 663 19.61 -13.31 -59.76
CA HIS A 663 18.62 -12.35 -60.26
C HIS A 663 17.53 -12.03 -59.22
N ARG A 664 17.48 -10.72 -58.92
CA ARG A 664 16.41 -9.77 -58.53
C ARG A 664 14.90 -10.14 -58.44
N PRO A 665 14.07 -9.23 -57.87
CA PRO A 665 12.93 -9.50 -56.99
C PRO A 665 11.54 -9.09 -57.55
N THR A 666 10.47 -9.45 -56.84
CA THR A 666 9.15 -8.78 -56.67
C THR A 666 8.41 -9.59 -55.60
N GLY A 667 7.79 -9.09 -54.53
CA GLY A 667 6.84 -7.98 -54.45
C GLY A 667 5.47 -8.56 -54.09
N ILE A 668 5.07 -8.45 -52.80
CA ILE A 668 3.77 -8.09 -52.19
C ILE A 668 3.93 -8.23 -50.68
#